data_AF-A0A533T0Z0-F1
#
_entry.id   AF-A0A533T0Z0-F1
#
_cell.length_a   1.000
_cell.length_b   1.000
_cell.length_c   1.000
_cell.angle_alpha   90.00
_cell.angle_beta   90.00
_cell.angle_gamma   90.00
#
_symmetry.space_group_name_H-M   'P 1'
#
loop_
_entity.id
_entity.type
_entity.pdbx_description
1 polymer ?
#
loop_
_entity_poly.entity_id
_entity_poly.type
_entity_poly.pdbx_seq_one_letter_code
_entity_poly.pdbx_strand_id
1 'polypeptide(L)'
;PDLSRVRLFHTSVTRAIASWPTWPGEPGFSGDFAEYIAQTFPTSTAADFAILESGIVSEETYVEQGLYWEAAHHPILEYIVQTYDPDLLMVGYPGTDEFSHQFLGLITPTLPNGDPNPAYDDVQVNGTPDGRVAERTAFIQAAYEGSDATLGLARSLMGKNTTTFVASDHGFAPQFLAIDASKVLVDLGLLSKPQTSNCRPATGETIGKAKACWAGGTVQIYLNLAGRDPAGGGYQQVPANQEAAVVAQIKAAYLALSDPNDWTGDGQPEGWMMIDRAFTKAEARYIPNGPDSYADMAHPTRTGDLVVFAYPPYQFDAETPGTLVALSAFFGQHGYVPDVQNLDANVNMRATFIAGGKDIQPNYVADGLRTIDLAPTIAYLMGIPEPQQSQGVVRLDLLRGGEARTLVPLVALTDFHGQLEPTTASYDGKNISVGGSAYLATLFDEEFANFNGSAFLFASGDNVGASPANSGLLQDMPAIDVENAWGLMATSYGNHEFDYGVARLLEQQARANFPFLGANIVDENTLQNPDWVQGTQVFDYGNVRVGVIGIELENTPELVSAGATAGLAFLPEAQTIQQESAKLSQMGVNVQVVLIHQGSANGSNAVDGKAAVAWDGPIVDIVNEIQDTGVDVVMAGHTHRISNMMVGRILVAEGLNAGASYSVVQMVVHGQDVEWAGAATRVAKNLGVARRADVQAIVDDANAQTAILRNQVIGTQQFDIKRAPTRLFESAMGNMVADAMRLKYPGVDAAYTNSGGLRQDLNCLPPSAGEGPCEITWGEMFSVLPFGNRTVIETLTGAQLQQAFLNGFAPFCDPAFTGGTGRFPQISGLAVTFTCNGTTPVVTGMWKTPDGMGGAHIPIGPADTVRFVTNDFMFGGGDGYAIFSQGTNVIQPGDDLLQVAIDYVAAHSPVGPLVEGRIVGP
;
A
#
# COMPACT_ATOMS: atom_id res chain seq x y z
N PRO A 1 -31.53 40.08 -41.77
CA PRO A 1 -30.89 38.78 -41.44
C PRO A 1 -31.95 37.73 -41.11
N ASP A 2 -31.87 36.56 -41.71
CA ASP A 2 -32.74 35.42 -41.38
C ASP A 2 -32.31 34.81 -40.05
N LEU A 3 -33.09 35.06 -38.99
CA LEU A 3 -32.79 34.60 -37.63
C LEU A 3 -32.92 33.08 -37.48
N SER A 4 -33.47 32.35 -38.46
CA SER A 4 -33.49 30.87 -38.45
C SER A 4 -32.10 30.23 -38.62
N ARG A 5 -31.12 31.03 -39.05
CA ARG A 5 -29.70 30.63 -39.18
C ARG A 5 -28.83 31.16 -38.04
N VAL A 6 -29.39 31.92 -37.11
CA VAL A 6 -28.67 32.46 -35.96
C VAL A 6 -28.86 31.51 -34.78
N ARG A 7 -27.76 30.93 -34.29
CA ARG A 7 -27.73 30.17 -33.04
C ARG A 7 -26.92 30.97 -32.02
N LEU A 8 -27.49 31.18 -30.84
CA LEU A 8 -26.80 31.72 -29.67
C LEU A 8 -26.38 30.53 -28.82
N PHE A 9 -25.07 30.35 -28.70
CA PHE A 9 -24.48 29.35 -27.81
C PHE A 9 -23.99 30.07 -26.55
N HIS A 10 -24.22 29.46 -25.39
CA HIS A 10 -23.67 29.90 -24.11
C HIS A 10 -22.53 28.94 -23.76
N THR A 11 -21.32 29.46 -23.63
CA THR A 11 -20.19 28.67 -23.11
C THR A 11 -20.36 28.52 -21.60
N SER A 12 -19.80 27.46 -21.02
CA SER A 12 -19.72 27.31 -19.57
C SER A 12 -19.01 28.51 -18.93
N VAL A 13 -19.48 28.97 -17.77
CA VAL A 13 -18.68 29.89 -16.93
C VAL A 13 -17.54 29.06 -16.34
N THR A 14 -16.32 29.29 -16.80
CA THR A 14 -15.10 28.67 -16.26
C THR A 14 -14.63 29.40 -15.02
N ARG A 15 -14.31 28.65 -13.97
CA ARG A 15 -13.75 29.14 -12.70
C ARG A 15 -12.45 28.39 -12.44
N ALA A 16 -11.48 29.06 -11.82
CA ALA A 16 -10.25 28.42 -11.39
C ALA A 16 -10.54 27.26 -10.43
N ILE A 17 -9.88 26.12 -10.66
CA ILE A 17 -9.88 24.98 -9.74
C ILE A 17 -8.53 25.00 -9.04
N ALA A 18 -8.52 25.44 -7.78
CA ALA A 18 -7.33 25.48 -6.95
C ALA A 18 -7.65 24.97 -5.54
N SER A 19 -6.66 24.39 -4.87
CA SER A 19 -6.83 23.90 -3.50
C SER A 19 -5.62 24.27 -2.66
N TRP A 20 -5.86 25.03 -1.60
CA TRP A 20 -4.88 25.31 -0.56
C TRP A 20 -5.59 25.48 0.78
N PRO A 21 -5.82 24.37 1.52
CA PRO A 21 -6.61 24.39 2.76
C PRO A 21 -6.06 25.33 3.85
N THR A 22 -4.76 25.57 3.85
CA THR A 22 -4.03 26.41 4.82
C THR A 22 -3.58 27.74 4.23
N TRP A 23 -4.20 28.18 3.14
CA TRP A 23 -3.84 29.45 2.51
C TRP A 23 -3.97 30.61 3.50
N PRO A 24 -2.92 31.44 3.70
CA PRO A 24 -2.93 32.52 4.69
C PRO A 24 -3.95 33.63 4.40
N GLY A 25 -4.54 33.64 3.20
CA GLY A 25 -5.48 34.66 2.74
C GLY A 25 -4.77 35.92 2.25
N GLU A 26 -5.55 36.82 1.67
CA GLU A 26 -5.08 38.10 1.13
C GLU A 26 -5.75 39.28 1.85
N PRO A 27 -5.03 40.37 2.16
CA PRO A 27 -5.60 41.51 2.85
C PRO A 27 -6.83 42.09 2.12
N GLY A 28 -7.97 42.11 2.80
CA GLY A 28 -9.22 42.65 2.26
C GLY A 28 -10.02 41.68 1.41
N PHE A 29 -9.58 40.43 1.27
CA PHE A 29 -10.33 39.37 0.62
C PHE A 29 -10.93 38.39 1.65
N SER A 30 -12.19 37.99 1.44
CA SER A 30 -12.86 36.98 2.25
C SER A 30 -13.32 35.83 1.36
N GLY A 31 -12.59 34.71 1.40
CA GLY A 31 -12.84 33.53 0.57
C GLY A 31 -11.68 32.54 0.68
N ASP A 32 -11.80 31.42 -0.02
CA ASP A 32 -10.69 30.46 -0.16
C ASP A 32 -9.76 30.86 -1.32
N PHE A 33 -8.66 30.12 -1.46
CA PHE A 33 -7.66 30.37 -2.50
C PHE A 33 -8.27 30.29 -3.90
N ALA A 34 -9.16 29.33 -4.15
CA ALA A 34 -9.81 29.17 -5.45
C ALA A 34 -10.67 30.38 -5.84
N GLU A 35 -11.43 30.92 -4.87
CA GLU A 35 -12.22 32.13 -5.06
C GLU A 35 -11.33 33.34 -5.32
N TYR A 36 -10.21 33.47 -4.59
CA TYR A 36 -9.27 34.56 -4.81
C TYR A 36 -8.69 34.52 -6.23
N ILE A 37 -8.21 33.34 -6.66
CA ILE A 37 -7.66 33.19 -7.99
C ILE A 37 -8.70 33.54 -9.05
N ALA A 38 -9.92 33.02 -8.91
CA ALA A 38 -11.01 33.26 -9.85
C ALA A 38 -11.48 34.73 -9.93
N GLN A 39 -11.39 35.49 -8.84
CA GLN A 39 -11.78 36.91 -8.83
C GLN A 39 -10.65 37.86 -9.26
N THR A 40 -9.40 37.45 -9.06
CA THR A 40 -8.24 38.33 -9.22
C THR A 40 -7.57 38.16 -10.59
N PHE A 41 -7.53 36.95 -11.12
CA PHE A 41 -6.83 36.63 -12.36
C PHE A 41 -7.80 36.35 -13.51
N PRO A 42 -7.35 36.52 -14.77
CA PRO A 42 -8.15 36.10 -15.92
C PRO A 42 -8.50 34.61 -15.83
N THR A 43 -9.69 34.24 -16.30
CA THR A 43 -10.03 32.84 -16.52
C THR A 43 -9.71 32.46 -17.95
N SER A 44 -9.29 31.22 -18.17
CA SER A 44 -9.19 30.64 -19.50
C SER A 44 -10.22 29.52 -19.66
N THR A 45 -10.56 29.23 -20.90
CA THR A 45 -11.27 28.01 -21.28
C THR A 45 -10.21 27.10 -21.91
N ALA A 46 -10.10 25.86 -21.42
CA ALA A 46 -9.27 24.85 -22.06
C ALA A 46 -9.70 24.65 -23.52
N ALA A 47 -8.85 24.06 -24.35
CA ALA A 47 -9.21 23.80 -25.75
C ALA A 47 -10.31 22.72 -25.80
N ASP A 48 -11.57 23.16 -25.84
CA ASP A 48 -12.75 22.29 -25.82
C ASP A 48 -12.97 21.66 -27.19
N PHE A 49 -12.66 20.37 -27.29
CA PHE A 49 -12.81 19.62 -28.53
C PHE A 49 -14.28 19.52 -28.96
N ALA A 50 -15.25 19.44 -28.04
CA ALA A 50 -16.64 19.15 -28.39
C ALA A 50 -17.27 20.23 -29.29
N ILE A 51 -16.89 21.50 -29.10
CA ILE A 51 -17.36 22.61 -29.94
C ILE A 51 -16.65 22.66 -31.31
N LEU A 52 -15.41 22.18 -31.40
CA LEU A 52 -14.70 22.02 -32.68
C LEU A 52 -15.32 20.86 -33.47
N GLU A 53 -15.52 19.71 -32.84
CA GLU A 53 -16.12 18.51 -33.44
C GLU A 53 -17.54 18.76 -33.95
N SER A 54 -18.32 19.57 -33.24
CA SER A 54 -19.67 19.96 -33.67
C SER A 54 -19.70 21.05 -34.74
N GLY A 55 -18.53 21.53 -35.20
CA GLY A 55 -18.38 22.57 -36.22
C GLY A 55 -18.89 23.95 -35.76
N ILE A 56 -18.93 24.20 -34.45
CA ILE A 56 -19.35 25.49 -33.88
C ILE A 56 -18.24 26.52 -33.99
N VAL A 57 -16.98 26.10 -33.84
CA VAL A 57 -15.78 26.93 -33.96
C VAL A 57 -14.85 26.38 -35.05
N SER A 58 -13.95 27.22 -35.57
CA SER A 58 -12.88 26.76 -36.47
C SER A 58 -11.70 26.20 -35.69
N GLU A 59 -10.80 25.48 -36.38
CA GLU A 59 -9.53 25.02 -35.78
C GLU A 59 -8.69 26.20 -35.26
N GLU A 60 -8.68 27.34 -35.95
CA GLU A 60 -7.99 28.56 -35.49
C GLU A 60 -8.57 29.07 -34.18
N THR A 61 -9.90 29.12 -34.04
CA THR A 61 -10.55 29.54 -32.79
C THR A 61 -10.30 28.55 -31.66
N TYR A 62 -10.27 27.24 -31.95
CA TYR A 62 -9.90 26.21 -30.98
C TYR A 62 -8.47 26.42 -30.47
N VAL A 63 -7.52 26.65 -31.37
CA VAL A 63 -6.12 26.91 -31.04
C VAL A 63 -5.97 28.22 -30.27
N GLU A 64 -6.65 29.29 -30.68
CA GLU A 64 -6.69 30.56 -29.96
C GLU A 64 -7.18 30.38 -28.52
N GLN A 65 -8.22 29.57 -28.30
CA GLN A 65 -8.74 29.25 -26.97
C GLN A 65 -7.73 28.46 -26.12
N GLY A 66 -7.10 27.43 -26.69
CA GLY A 66 -6.07 26.65 -25.99
C GLY A 66 -4.87 27.51 -25.58
N LEU A 67 -4.34 28.34 -26.49
CA LEU A 67 -3.23 29.24 -26.20
C LEU A 67 -3.60 30.35 -25.20
N TYR A 68 -4.89 30.71 -25.11
CA TYR A 68 -5.37 31.65 -24.10
C TYR A 68 -5.20 31.14 -22.65
N TRP A 69 -4.91 29.85 -22.46
CA TRP A 69 -4.48 29.29 -21.18
C TRP A 69 -3.34 30.09 -20.54
N GLU A 70 -2.36 30.51 -21.34
CA GLU A 70 -1.19 31.26 -20.87
C GLU A 70 -1.57 32.62 -20.26
N ALA A 71 -2.53 33.32 -20.88
CA ALA A 71 -3.00 34.62 -20.40
C ALA A 71 -3.65 34.56 -19.01
N ALA A 72 -4.19 33.39 -18.63
CA ALA A 72 -4.71 33.14 -17.29
C ALA A 72 -3.60 32.63 -16.33
N HIS A 73 -2.78 31.69 -16.78
CA HIS A 73 -1.89 30.93 -15.88
C HIS A 73 -0.53 31.59 -15.64
N HIS A 74 0.03 32.33 -16.59
CA HIS A 74 1.30 33.05 -16.39
C HIS A 74 1.19 34.10 -15.28
N PRO A 75 0.15 34.95 -15.22
CA PRO A 75 -0.02 35.88 -14.09
C PRO A 75 -0.23 35.19 -12.74
N ILE A 76 -0.93 34.05 -12.72
CA ILE A 76 -1.12 33.24 -11.50
C ILE A 76 0.23 32.68 -11.04
N LEU A 77 1.02 32.13 -11.97
CA LEU A 77 2.35 31.62 -11.70
C LEU A 77 3.27 32.72 -11.15
N GLU A 78 3.30 33.89 -11.79
CA GLU A 78 4.04 35.05 -11.31
C GLU A 78 3.62 35.45 -9.89
N TYR A 79 2.32 35.55 -9.64
CA TYR A 79 1.78 35.85 -8.32
C TYR A 79 2.21 34.81 -7.28
N ILE A 80 2.07 33.51 -7.59
CA ILE A 80 2.43 32.44 -6.65
C ILE A 80 3.91 32.52 -6.29
N VAL A 81 4.79 32.61 -7.29
CA VAL A 81 6.24 32.61 -7.04
C VAL A 81 6.68 33.90 -6.35
N GLN A 82 6.20 35.06 -6.79
CA GLN A 82 6.61 36.34 -6.20
C GLN A 82 6.04 36.58 -4.80
N THR A 83 4.88 36.01 -4.48
CA THR A 83 4.20 36.20 -3.19
C THR A 83 4.63 35.16 -2.17
N TYR A 84 4.84 33.91 -2.59
CA TYR A 84 5.04 32.79 -1.68
C TYR A 84 6.42 32.13 -1.77
N ASP A 85 7.24 32.46 -2.78
CA ASP A 85 8.64 32.00 -2.93
C ASP A 85 8.81 30.48 -2.69
N PRO A 86 8.18 29.62 -3.50
CA PRO A 86 8.15 28.17 -3.25
C PRO A 86 9.52 27.52 -3.45
N ASP A 87 9.87 26.55 -2.59
CA ASP A 87 11.08 25.72 -2.76
C ASP A 87 10.98 24.72 -3.92
N LEU A 88 9.77 24.24 -4.21
CA LEU A 88 9.44 23.36 -5.32
C LEU A 88 8.27 23.94 -6.10
N LEU A 89 8.47 24.09 -7.40
CA LEU A 89 7.45 24.56 -8.32
C LEU A 89 7.15 23.46 -9.34
N MET A 90 5.93 22.94 -9.30
CA MET A 90 5.41 22.00 -10.30
C MET A 90 4.54 22.76 -11.29
N VAL A 91 4.92 22.74 -12.57
CA VAL A 91 4.22 23.46 -13.65
C VAL A 91 3.87 22.47 -14.74
N GLY A 92 2.63 22.54 -15.24
CA GLY A 92 2.16 21.78 -16.40
C GLY A 92 1.68 22.72 -17.51
N TYR A 93 1.66 22.22 -18.74
CA TYR A 93 1.14 22.92 -19.91
C TYR A 93 0.26 21.95 -20.72
N PRO A 94 -1.07 22.14 -20.77
CA PRO A 94 -1.97 21.17 -21.38
C PRO A 94 -2.02 21.27 -22.91
N GLY A 95 -1.69 22.42 -23.50
CA GLY A 95 -1.90 22.67 -24.93
C GLY A 95 -1.17 21.69 -25.87
N THR A 96 -0.03 21.14 -25.44
CA THR A 96 0.69 20.12 -26.22
C THR A 96 -0.09 18.83 -26.35
N ASP A 97 -0.81 18.43 -25.30
CA ASP A 97 -1.68 17.27 -25.28
C ASP A 97 -2.95 17.53 -26.11
N GLU A 98 -3.64 18.63 -25.80
CA GLU A 98 -4.88 19.05 -26.47
C GLU A 98 -4.71 19.15 -28.00
N PHE A 99 -3.64 19.79 -28.47
CA PHE A 99 -3.43 20.00 -29.91
C PHE A 99 -2.92 18.74 -30.60
N SER A 100 -2.16 17.90 -29.90
CA SER A 100 -1.76 16.60 -30.42
C SER A 100 -2.99 15.72 -30.64
N HIS A 101 -3.95 15.72 -29.71
CA HIS A 101 -5.23 15.04 -29.87
C HIS A 101 -5.99 15.49 -31.12
N GLN A 102 -5.97 16.77 -31.47
CA GLN A 102 -6.75 17.29 -32.61
C GLN A 102 -6.05 17.18 -33.96
N PHE A 103 -4.72 17.22 -34.02
CA PHE A 103 -4.03 17.46 -35.29
C PHE A 103 -2.99 16.41 -35.69
N LEU A 104 -2.52 15.55 -34.77
CA LEU A 104 -1.35 14.70 -35.02
C LEU A 104 -1.51 13.76 -36.24
N GLY A 105 -2.66 13.10 -36.36
CA GLY A 105 -2.98 12.21 -37.49
C GLY A 105 -3.19 12.95 -38.81
N LEU A 106 -3.57 14.23 -38.77
CA LEU A 106 -3.78 15.04 -39.98
C LEU A 106 -2.47 15.53 -40.59
N ILE A 107 -1.38 15.50 -39.82
CA ILE A 107 -0.04 15.93 -40.26
C ILE A 107 0.96 14.78 -40.41
N THR A 108 0.57 13.56 -40.02
CA THR A 108 1.47 12.39 -40.09
C THR A 108 1.24 11.62 -41.40
N PRO A 109 2.22 11.53 -42.30
CA PRO A 109 2.00 11.03 -43.67
C PRO A 109 1.83 9.51 -43.77
N THR A 110 2.35 8.76 -42.81
CA THR A 110 2.38 7.29 -42.85
C THR A 110 1.90 6.68 -41.55
N LEU A 111 1.24 5.54 -41.66
CA LEU A 111 0.85 4.68 -40.55
C LEU A 111 2.06 3.95 -39.94
N PRO A 112 1.92 3.35 -38.74
CA PRO A 112 3.01 2.60 -38.10
C PRO A 112 3.60 1.48 -38.95
N ASN A 113 2.82 0.89 -39.86
CA ASN A 113 3.23 -0.17 -40.77
C ASN A 113 3.89 0.34 -42.07
N GLY A 114 3.99 1.67 -42.26
CA GLY A 114 4.57 2.31 -43.44
C GLY A 114 3.57 2.62 -44.56
N ASP A 115 2.30 2.21 -44.43
CA ASP A 115 1.27 2.54 -45.41
C ASP A 115 0.93 4.05 -45.39
N PRO A 116 0.44 4.62 -46.51
CA PRO A 116 -0.06 5.99 -46.52
C PRO A 116 -1.20 6.17 -45.50
N ASN A 117 -1.16 7.25 -44.73
CA ASN A 117 -2.24 7.59 -43.81
C ASN A 117 -3.38 8.31 -44.57
N PRO A 118 -4.61 7.73 -44.65
CA PRO A 118 -5.72 8.37 -45.35
C PRO A 118 -6.22 9.67 -44.73
N ALA A 119 -5.97 9.90 -43.43
CA ALA A 119 -6.32 11.13 -42.75
C ALA A 119 -5.29 12.26 -42.95
N TYR A 120 -4.12 11.96 -43.52
CA TYR A 120 -3.11 12.97 -43.80
C TYR A 120 -3.66 14.01 -44.78
N ASP A 121 -3.73 15.27 -44.35
CA ASP A 121 -4.33 16.37 -45.09
C ASP A 121 -5.82 16.17 -45.45
N ASP A 122 -6.54 15.23 -44.85
CA ASP A 122 -7.95 14.96 -45.14
C ASP A 122 -8.74 14.61 -43.87
N VAL A 123 -9.30 15.64 -43.23
CA VAL A 123 -10.08 15.49 -41.99
C VAL A 123 -11.37 14.67 -42.16
N GLN A 124 -11.84 14.48 -43.39
CA GLN A 124 -13.07 13.72 -43.68
C GLN A 124 -12.78 12.29 -44.13
N VAL A 125 -11.52 11.95 -44.40
CA VAL A 125 -11.07 10.64 -44.91
C VAL A 125 -11.91 10.22 -46.11
N ASN A 126 -12.06 11.12 -47.08
CA ASN A 126 -12.87 10.92 -48.29
C ASN A 126 -12.04 10.92 -49.59
N GLY A 127 -10.71 11.00 -49.47
CA GLY A 127 -9.76 11.02 -50.57
C GLY A 127 -9.53 12.41 -51.17
N THR A 128 -10.02 13.48 -50.54
CA THR A 128 -9.86 14.86 -51.01
C THR A 128 -9.08 15.68 -49.99
N PRO A 129 -7.82 16.04 -50.28
CA PRO A 129 -7.03 16.87 -49.38
C PRO A 129 -7.67 18.24 -49.12
N ASP A 130 -7.64 18.69 -47.87
CA ASP A 130 -8.10 20.02 -47.43
C ASP A 130 -6.98 21.08 -47.49
N GLY A 131 -5.72 20.67 -47.62
CA GLY A 131 -4.57 21.53 -47.90
C GLY A 131 -4.05 22.30 -46.68
N ARG A 132 -4.27 21.78 -45.47
CA ARG A 132 -4.04 22.48 -44.19
C ARG A 132 -2.94 21.89 -43.31
N VAL A 133 -2.13 20.96 -43.83
CA VAL A 133 -1.01 20.36 -43.09
C VAL A 133 -0.07 21.42 -42.51
N ALA A 134 0.24 22.49 -43.25
CA ALA A 134 1.16 23.53 -42.78
C ALA A 134 0.59 24.29 -41.58
N GLU A 135 -0.69 24.67 -41.64
CA GLU A 135 -1.41 25.33 -40.55
C GLU A 135 -1.49 24.44 -39.31
N ARG A 136 -1.90 23.18 -39.47
CA ARG A 136 -2.01 22.23 -38.35
C ARG A 136 -0.66 21.92 -37.71
N THR A 137 0.40 21.83 -38.51
CA THR A 137 1.77 21.70 -37.99
C THR A 137 2.15 22.93 -37.17
N ALA A 138 1.83 24.13 -37.66
CA ALA A 138 2.09 25.36 -36.94
C ALA A 138 1.30 25.45 -35.62
N PHE A 139 0.08 24.91 -35.56
CA PHE A 139 -0.69 24.84 -34.32
C PHE A 139 0.00 23.99 -33.25
N ILE A 140 0.42 22.76 -33.59
CA ILE A 140 1.17 21.91 -32.67
C ILE A 140 2.47 22.60 -32.24
N GLN A 141 3.21 23.20 -33.18
CA GLN A 141 4.43 23.94 -32.86
C GLN A 141 4.17 25.10 -31.89
N ALA A 142 3.08 25.86 -32.05
CA ALA A 142 2.71 26.94 -31.14
C ALA A 142 2.46 26.44 -29.71
N ALA A 143 1.87 25.26 -29.52
CA ALA A 143 1.73 24.67 -28.18
C ALA A 143 3.08 24.31 -27.54
N TYR A 144 4.03 23.78 -28.32
CA TYR A 144 5.38 23.52 -27.82
C TYR A 144 6.14 24.83 -27.51
N GLU A 145 5.98 25.86 -28.34
CA GLU A 145 6.50 27.21 -28.06
C GLU A 145 5.92 27.79 -26.77
N GLY A 146 4.61 27.58 -26.52
CA GLY A 146 3.93 27.97 -25.28
C GLY A 146 4.42 27.19 -24.04
N SER A 147 4.68 25.90 -24.20
CA SER A 147 5.31 25.06 -23.16
C SER A 147 6.73 25.56 -22.84
N ASP A 148 7.54 25.84 -23.87
CA ASP A 148 8.88 26.42 -23.72
C ASP A 148 8.85 27.80 -23.07
N ALA A 149 7.87 28.65 -23.43
CA ALA A 149 7.67 29.96 -22.83
C ALA A 149 7.26 29.85 -21.35
N THR A 150 6.37 28.92 -21.03
CA THR A 150 5.93 28.65 -19.65
C THR A 150 7.07 28.12 -18.79
N LEU A 151 7.85 27.18 -19.31
CA LEU A 151 9.07 26.69 -18.66
C LEU A 151 10.10 27.81 -18.49
N GLY A 152 10.28 28.64 -19.52
CA GLY A 152 11.16 29.81 -19.50
C GLY A 152 10.75 30.81 -18.41
N LEU A 153 9.45 31.10 -18.30
CA LEU A 153 8.89 31.97 -17.27
C LEU A 153 9.13 31.38 -15.87
N ALA A 154 8.72 30.13 -15.64
CA ALA A 154 8.90 29.43 -14.37
C ALA A 154 10.37 29.46 -13.91
N ARG A 155 11.31 29.14 -14.82
CA ARG A 155 12.75 29.20 -14.54
C ARG A 155 13.25 30.63 -14.30
N SER A 156 12.71 31.62 -15.01
CA SER A 156 13.10 33.02 -14.80
C SER A 156 12.67 33.53 -13.42
N LEU A 157 11.51 33.07 -12.93
CA LEU A 157 10.96 33.43 -11.62
C LEU A 157 11.70 32.71 -10.48
N MET A 158 11.96 31.41 -10.62
CA MET A 158 12.70 30.61 -9.64
C MET A 158 14.21 30.92 -9.62
N GLY A 159 14.75 31.46 -10.72
CA GLY A 159 16.15 31.86 -10.86
C GLY A 159 16.97 31.00 -11.83
N LYS A 160 18.06 31.57 -12.35
CA LYS A 160 18.88 30.95 -13.41
C LYS A 160 19.55 29.62 -13.05
N ASN A 161 19.69 29.32 -11.76
CA ASN A 161 20.39 28.15 -11.26
C ASN A 161 19.46 27.04 -10.76
N THR A 162 18.14 27.19 -10.90
CA THR A 162 17.15 26.20 -10.48
C THR A 162 17.39 24.89 -11.23
N THR A 163 17.41 23.79 -10.49
CA THR A 163 17.41 22.44 -11.05
C THR A 163 16.00 22.13 -11.55
N THR A 164 15.90 21.69 -12.79
CA THR A 164 14.65 21.56 -13.53
C THR A 164 14.56 20.16 -14.10
N PHE A 165 13.44 19.51 -13.85
CA PHE A 165 13.02 18.29 -14.50
C PHE A 165 11.80 18.59 -15.37
N VAL A 166 11.83 18.12 -16.61
CA VAL A 166 10.69 18.12 -17.52
C VAL A 166 10.39 16.66 -17.81
N ALA A 167 9.21 16.23 -17.41
CA ALA A 167 8.73 14.88 -17.62
C ALA A 167 7.35 14.94 -18.28
N SER A 168 7.09 14.02 -19.20
CA SER A 168 5.74 13.68 -19.62
C SER A 168 5.33 12.36 -18.99
N ASP A 169 4.05 12.22 -18.67
CA ASP A 169 3.46 11.03 -18.09
C ASP A 169 3.15 9.95 -19.13
N HIS A 170 2.97 10.29 -20.41
CA HIS A 170 2.71 9.35 -21.48
C HIS A 170 3.23 9.79 -22.86
N GLY A 171 3.28 8.85 -23.81
CA GLY A 171 3.53 9.12 -25.23
C GLY A 171 2.26 9.36 -26.04
N PHE A 172 2.42 9.67 -27.33
CA PHE A 172 1.32 9.89 -28.29
C PHE A 172 1.50 9.08 -29.57
N ALA A 173 0.41 8.72 -30.23
CA ALA A 173 0.41 8.19 -31.60
C ALA A 173 -0.67 8.86 -32.47
N PRO A 174 -0.45 9.00 -33.79
CA PRO A 174 -1.47 9.43 -34.73
C PRO A 174 -2.57 8.36 -34.84
N GLN A 175 -3.82 8.79 -34.91
CA GLN A 175 -4.97 7.91 -35.10
C GLN A 175 -6.07 8.66 -35.85
N PHE A 176 -7.08 7.96 -36.33
CA PHE A 176 -8.30 8.57 -36.87
C PHE A 176 -9.49 7.61 -36.84
N LEU A 177 -9.35 6.43 -36.23
CA LEU A 177 -10.39 5.42 -36.16
C LEU A 177 -10.70 5.07 -34.71
N ALA A 178 -11.97 4.97 -34.40
CA ALA A 178 -12.46 4.58 -33.08
C ALA A 178 -13.11 3.21 -33.12
N ILE A 179 -12.79 2.38 -32.13
CA ILE A 179 -13.38 1.07 -31.87
C ILE A 179 -14.49 1.27 -30.82
N ASP A 180 -15.68 0.72 -31.06
CA ASP A 180 -16.70 0.62 -30.00
C ASP A 180 -16.21 -0.34 -28.92
N ALA A 181 -15.67 0.25 -27.85
CA ALA A 181 -15.12 -0.45 -26.71
C ALA A 181 -16.09 -1.46 -26.08
N SER A 182 -17.40 -1.24 -26.19
CA SER A 182 -18.42 -2.05 -25.54
C SER A 182 -19.11 -3.07 -26.46
N LYS A 183 -18.97 -2.91 -27.78
CA LYS A 183 -19.62 -3.79 -28.76
C LYS A 183 -19.22 -5.26 -28.58
N VAL A 184 -17.95 -5.53 -28.29
CA VAL A 184 -17.46 -6.89 -28.00
C VAL A 184 -18.24 -7.52 -26.83
N LEU A 185 -18.52 -6.73 -25.78
CA LEU A 185 -19.28 -7.21 -24.63
C LEU A 185 -20.76 -7.48 -24.98
N VAL A 186 -21.34 -6.70 -25.90
CA VAL A 186 -22.69 -6.94 -26.42
C VAL A 186 -22.75 -8.21 -27.25
N ASP A 187 -21.81 -8.38 -28.17
CA ASP A 187 -21.75 -9.55 -29.06
C ASP A 187 -21.54 -10.86 -28.28
N LEU A 188 -20.86 -10.77 -27.12
CA LEU A 188 -20.70 -11.88 -26.16
C LEU A 188 -21.89 -12.07 -25.20
N GLY A 189 -22.90 -11.19 -25.24
CA GLY A 189 -24.07 -11.25 -24.34
C GLY A 189 -23.76 -10.88 -22.89
N LEU A 190 -22.72 -10.09 -22.65
CA LEU A 190 -22.37 -9.53 -21.34
C LEU A 190 -23.02 -8.16 -21.09
N LEU A 191 -23.41 -7.48 -22.17
CA LEU A 191 -24.24 -6.27 -22.18
C LEU A 191 -25.42 -6.47 -23.14
N SER A 192 -26.55 -5.82 -22.86
CA SER A 192 -27.74 -5.83 -23.72
C SER A 192 -27.66 -4.82 -24.86
N LYS A 193 -26.85 -3.76 -24.68
CA LYS A 193 -26.61 -2.72 -25.68
C LYS A 193 -25.25 -2.04 -25.46
N PRO A 194 -24.70 -1.38 -26.48
CA PRO A 194 -23.44 -0.65 -26.36
C PRO A 194 -23.51 0.45 -25.30
N GLN A 195 -22.39 0.70 -24.61
CA GLN A 195 -22.21 1.84 -23.73
C GLN A 195 -22.20 3.12 -24.55
N THR A 196 -22.89 4.14 -24.05
CA THR A 196 -22.87 5.49 -24.63
C THR A 196 -22.00 6.45 -23.80
N SER A 197 -21.24 5.93 -22.84
CA SER A 197 -20.39 6.72 -21.96
C SER A 197 -19.29 5.84 -21.35
N ASN A 198 -18.11 6.41 -21.16
CA ASN A 198 -16.97 5.75 -20.56
C ASN A 198 -17.31 5.24 -19.15
N CYS A 199 -16.93 3.99 -18.84
CA CYS A 199 -17.11 3.33 -17.53
C CYS A 199 -18.55 3.22 -17.01
N ARG A 200 -19.56 3.46 -17.85
CA ARG A 200 -20.97 3.54 -17.43
C ARG A 200 -21.87 2.68 -18.32
N PRO A 201 -22.74 1.84 -17.74
CA PRO A 201 -23.79 1.18 -18.49
C PRO A 201 -24.69 2.19 -19.21
N ALA A 202 -25.16 1.85 -20.41
CA ALA A 202 -26.12 2.68 -21.13
C ALA A 202 -27.49 2.70 -20.44
N THR A 203 -28.26 3.76 -20.67
CA THR A 203 -29.63 3.87 -20.18
C THR A 203 -30.49 2.69 -20.65
N GLY A 204 -31.13 2.01 -19.70
CA GLY A 204 -31.96 0.83 -19.96
C GLY A 204 -31.18 -0.43 -20.33
N GLU A 205 -29.90 -0.52 -19.97
CA GLU A 205 -29.14 -1.78 -19.93
C GLU A 205 -29.82 -2.80 -19.01
N THR A 206 -29.87 -4.09 -19.40
CA THR A 206 -30.60 -5.14 -18.66
C THR A 206 -29.76 -6.38 -18.30
N ILE A 207 -28.52 -6.48 -18.78
CA ILE A 207 -27.59 -7.59 -18.46
C ILE A 207 -26.51 -7.12 -17.49
N GLY A 208 -25.68 -6.14 -17.85
CA GLY A 208 -24.70 -5.52 -16.94
C GLY A 208 -23.68 -6.48 -16.28
N LYS A 209 -23.22 -7.52 -16.99
CA LYS A 209 -22.21 -8.48 -16.48
C LYS A 209 -20.78 -7.96 -16.54
N ALA A 210 -20.54 -6.96 -17.38
CA ALA A 210 -19.24 -6.31 -17.53
C ALA A 210 -19.44 -4.85 -17.92
N LYS A 211 -18.39 -4.05 -17.81
CA LYS A 211 -18.30 -2.72 -18.39
C LYS A 211 -16.92 -2.48 -18.98
N ALA A 212 -16.89 -1.67 -20.04
CA ALA A 212 -15.67 -1.15 -20.63
C ALA A 212 -15.37 0.25 -20.07
N CYS A 213 -14.12 0.46 -19.73
CA CYS A 213 -13.55 1.69 -19.19
C CYS A 213 -12.32 2.03 -20.02
N TRP A 214 -12.38 3.04 -20.85
CA TRP A 214 -11.34 3.34 -21.82
C TRP A 214 -10.66 4.67 -21.55
N ALA A 215 -9.42 4.78 -22.04
CA ALA A 215 -8.61 5.98 -22.10
C ALA A 215 -7.67 5.81 -23.29
N GLY A 216 -8.01 6.50 -24.37
CA GLY A 216 -7.29 6.48 -25.63
C GLY A 216 -7.17 5.10 -26.27
N GLY A 217 -5.94 4.68 -26.53
CA GLY A 217 -5.62 3.37 -27.10
C GLY A 217 -5.87 2.21 -26.15
N THR A 218 -6.21 2.45 -24.88
CA THR A 218 -6.42 1.39 -23.88
C THR A 218 -7.89 1.28 -23.49
N VAL A 219 -8.41 0.06 -23.40
CA VAL A 219 -9.66 -0.25 -22.70
C VAL A 219 -9.43 -1.28 -21.59
N GLN A 220 -9.96 -0.98 -20.42
CA GLN A 220 -10.04 -1.88 -19.29
C GLN A 220 -11.46 -2.43 -19.17
N ILE A 221 -11.57 -3.75 -19.04
CA ILE A 221 -12.83 -4.45 -18.86
C ILE A 221 -12.98 -4.85 -17.41
N TYR A 222 -14.07 -4.42 -16.79
CA TYR A 222 -14.42 -4.77 -15.42
C TYR A 222 -15.63 -5.69 -15.44
N LEU A 223 -15.50 -6.87 -14.86
CA LEU A 223 -16.62 -7.77 -14.64
C LEU A 223 -17.41 -7.33 -13.41
N ASN A 224 -18.73 -7.49 -13.47
CA ASN A 224 -19.60 -7.49 -12.31
C ASN A 224 -19.58 -8.90 -11.71
N LEU A 225 -18.61 -9.17 -10.84
CA LEU A 225 -18.31 -10.52 -10.37
C LEU A 225 -19.02 -10.82 -9.03
N ALA A 226 -19.74 -11.93 -8.98
CA ALA A 226 -20.42 -12.38 -7.77
C ALA A 226 -19.40 -12.61 -6.63
N GLY A 227 -19.68 -12.06 -5.44
CA GLY A 227 -18.81 -12.18 -4.26
C GLY A 227 -17.69 -11.14 -4.18
N ARG A 228 -17.33 -10.48 -5.29
CA ARG A 228 -16.36 -9.37 -5.32
C ARG A 228 -17.03 -8.00 -5.43
N ASP A 229 -18.10 -7.92 -6.22
CA ASP A 229 -18.82 -6.70 -6.54
C ASP A 229 -20.24 -6.73 -5.97
N PRO A 230 -20.79 -5.59 -5.52
CA PRO A 230 -22.09 -5.56 -4.87
C PRO A 230 -23.21 -5.91 -5.87
N ALA A 231 -24.10 -6.83 -5.45
CA ALA A 231 -25.32 -7.11 -6.19
C ALA A 231 -26.24 -5.88 -6.11
N GLY A 232 -26.49 -5.22 -7.25
CA GLY A 232 -27.28 -3.98 -7.29
C GLY A 232 -27.64 -3.55 -8.71
N GLY A 233 -28.57 -2.61 -8.83
CA GLY A 233 -28.95 -2.00 -10.12
C GLY A 233 -29.74 -2.90 -11.08
N GLY A 234 -30.17 -4.09 -10.64
CA GLY A 234 -30.91 -5.04 -11.49
C GLY A 234 -30.03 -5.79 -12.51
N TYR A 235 -28.70 -5.68 -12.40
CA TYR A 235 -27.76 -6.36 -13.29
C TYR A 235 -27.46 -7.79 -12.86
N GLN A 236 -27.10 -8.62 -13.83
CA GLN A 236 -26.64 -9.98 -13.63
C GLN A 236 -25.15 -9.96 -13.28
N GLN A 237 -24.72 -10.90 -12.44
CA GLN A 237 -23.31 -11.06 -12.09
C GLN A 237 -22.71 -12.27 -12.81
N VAL A 238 -21.42 -12.17 -13.13
CA VAL A 238 -20.61 -13.32 -13.54
C VAL A 238 -20.35 -14.18 -12.29
N PRO A 239 -20.63 -15.49 -12.29
CA PRO A 239 -20.26 -16.36 -11.17
C PRO A 239 -18.75 -16.35 -10.94
N ALA A 240 -18.30 -16.31 -9.69
CA ALA A 240 -16.87 -16.26 -9.33
C ALA A 240 -16.04 -17.37 -10.02
N ASN A 241 -16.57 -18.59 -10.10
CA ASN A 241 -15.91 -19.73 -10.74
C ASN A 241 -15.86 -19.66 -12.28
N GLN A 242 -16.49 -18.65 -12.90
CA GLN A 242 -16.45 -18.41 -14.35
C GLN A 242 -15.56 -17.24 -14.74
N GLU A 243 -14.97 -16.50 -13.77
CA GLU A 243 -14.17 -15.31 -14.02
C GLU A 243 -13.11 -15.54 -15.11
N ALA A 244 -12.22 -16.52 -14.92
CA ALA A 244 -11.12 -16.80 -15.84
C ALA A 244 -11.62 -17.18 -17.25
N ALA A 245 -12.71 -17.97 -17.34
CA ALA A 245 -13.28 -18.39 -18.62
C ALA A 245 -13.90 -17.20 -19.38
N VAL A 246 -14.61 -16.33 -18.67
CA VAL A 246 -15.21 -15.11 -19.26
C VAL A 246 -14.12 -14.13 -19.67
N VAL A 247 -13.10 -13.90 -18.85
CA VAL A 247 -11.94 -13.06 -19.20
C VAL A 247 -11.24 -13.61 -20.45
N ALA A 248 -11.00 -14.93 -20.53
CA ALA A 248 -10.39 -15.55 -21.70
C ALA A 248 -11.25 -15.40 -22.96
N GLN A 249 -12.58 -15.51 -22.84
CA GLN A 249 -13.52 -15.31 -23.94
C GLN A 249 -13.48 -13.86 -24.45
N ILE A 250 -13.48 -12.88 -23.53
CA ILE A 250 -13.39 -11.45 -23.88
C ILE A 250 -12.04 -11.17 -24.54
N LYS A 251 -10.93 -11.67 -23.96
CA LYS A 251 -9.57 -11.54 -24.51
C LYS A 251 -9.49 -12.06 -25.95
N ALA A 252 -9.99 -13.27 -26.18
CA ALA A 252 -10.01 -13.86 -27.52
C ALA A 252 -10.87 -13.05 -28.51
N ALA A 253 -12.00 -12.51 -28.05
CA ALA A 253 -12.89 -11.70 -28.90
C ALA A 253 -12.25 -10.38 -29.33
N TYR A 254 -11.57 -9.67 -28.42
CA TYR A 254 -10.81 -8.46 -28.79
C TYR A 254 -9.65 -8.78 -29.75
N LEU A 255 -8.84 -9.79 -29.44
CA LEU A 255 -7.68 -10.16 -30.28
C LEU A 255 -8.09 -10.67 -31.68
N ALA A 256 -9.34 -11.10 -31.86
CA ALA A 256 -9.87 -11.55 -33.14
C ALA A 256 -10.58 -10.44 -33.94
N LEU A 257 -10.61 -9.20 -33.44
CA LEU A 257 -11.23 -8.09 -34.16
C LEU A 257 -10.51 -7.84 -35.50
N SER A 258 -11.32 -7.60 -36.53
CA SER A 258 -10.88 -7.24 -37.87
C SER A 258 -11.75 -6.10 -38.40
N ASP A 259 -11.14 -5.09 -39.01
CA ASP A 259 -11.85 -3.97 -39.60
C ASP A 259 -12.34 -4.33 -41.01
N PRO A 260 -13.67 -4.35 -41.25
CA PRO A 260 -14.22 -4.70 -42.56
C PRO A 260 -14.27 -3.53 -43.54
N ASN A 261 -13.86 -2.32 -43.14
CA ASN A 261 -14.00 -1.12 -43.95
C ASN A 261 -12.81 -0.90 -44.90
N ASP A 262 -13.08 -0.26 -46.04
CA ASP A 262 -12.12 0.21 -47.03
C ASP A 262 -11.92 1.71 -46.82
N TRP A 263 -10.81 2.09 -46.18
CA TRP A 263 -10.52 3.48 -45.79
C TRP A 263 -9.70 4.21 -46.85
N THR A 264 -8.99 3.48 -47.71
CA THR A 264 -8.17 4.00 -48.81
C THR A 264 -8.96 4.16 -50.11
N GLY A 265 -10.13 3.53 -50.22
CA GLY A 265 -11.00 3.56 -51.41
C GLY A 265 -10.52 2.67 -52.54
N ASP A 266 -9.68 1.66 -52.26
CA ASP A 266 -9.09 0.76 -53.26
C ASP A 266 -9.99 -0.45 -53.60
N GLY A 267 -11.10 -0.59 -52.89
CA GLY A 267 -12.09 -1.65 -53.06
C GLY A 267 -11.82 -2.89 -52.19
N GLN A 268 -10.87 -2.86 -51.24
CA GLN A 268 -10.60 -3.93 -50.29
C GLN A 268 -10.55 -3.41 -48.84
N PRO A 269 -10.89 -4.25 -47.83
CA PRO A 269 -10.60 -3.91 -46.45
C PRO A 269 -9.09 -3.86 -46.19
N GLU A 270 -8.64 -2.90 -45.38
CA GLU A 270 -7.21 -2.63 -45.19
C GLU A 270 -6.42 -3.76 -44.52
N GLY A 271 -7.08 -4.58 -43.70
CA GLY A 271 -6.41 -5.65 -42.95
C GLY A 271 -5.43 -5.14 -41.89
N TRP A 272 -5.52 -3.87 -41.47
CA TRP A 272 -4.71 -3.32 -40.40
C TRP A 272 -4.98 -4.02 -39.06
N MET A 273 -3.95 -4.07 -38.22
CA MET A 273 -4.06 -4.63 -36.87
C MET A 273 -4.91 -3.68 -36.01
N MET A 274 -6.02 -4.18 -35.45
CA MET A 274 -6.88 -3.37 -34.57
C MET A 274 -6.41 -3.37 -33.12
N ILE A 275 -6.12 -4.56 -32.59
CA ILE A 275 -5.68 -4.78 -31.21
C ILE A 275 -4.26 -5.31 -31.25
N ASP A 276 -3.34 -4.61 -30.57
CA ASP A 276 -1.97 -5.06 -30.41
C ASP A 276 -1.91 -6.26 -29.47
N ARG A 277 -2.23 -6.00 -28.19
CA ARG A 277 -2.13 -6.99 -27.11
C ARG A 277 -3.21 -6.79 -26.07
N ALA A 278 -3.47 -7.86 -25.33
CA ALA A 278 -4.40 -7.86 -24.20
C ALA A 278 -3.79 -8.63 -23.03
N PHE A 279 -3.92 -8.07 -21.83
CA PHE A 279 -3.33 -8.57 -20.60
C PHE A 279 -4.44 -8.74 -19.57
N THR A 280 -4.51 -9.90 -18.94
CA THR A 280 -5.32 -10.07 -17.74
C THR A 280 -4.81 -9.14 -16.63
N LYS A 281 -5.62 -8.92 -15.60
CA LYS A 281 -5.21 -8.16 -14.41
C LYS A 281 -3.84 -8.57 -13.84
N ALA A 282 -3.55 -9.86 -13.82
CA ALA A 282 -2.28 -10.39 -13.34
C ALA A 282 -1.13 -10.20 -14.35
N GLU A 283 -1.40 -10.40 -15.64
CA GLU A 283 -0.42 -10.17 -16.71
C GLU A 283 -0.04 -8.69 -16.84
N ALA A 284 -0.90 -7.75 -16.40
CA ALA A 284 -0.64 -6.31 -16.39
C ALA A 284 0.52 -5.89 -15.48
N ARG A 285 1.11 -6.82 -14.71
CA ARG A 285 2.37 -6.61 -14.00
C ARG A 285 3.57 -6.49 -14.95
N TYR A 286 3.47 -7.07 -16.15
CA TYR A 286 4.58 -7.22 -17.08
C TYR A 286 4.27 -6.58 -18.44
N ILE A 287 3.73 -5.36 -18.44
CA ILE A 287 3.47 -4.64 -19.70
C ILE A 287 4.82 -4.26 -20.31
N PRO A 288 5.13 -4.66 -21.55
CA PRO A 288 6.42 -4.36 -22.16
C PRO A 288 6.69 -2.85 -22.26
N ASN A 289 7.89 -2.44 -21.84
CA ASN A 289 8.35 -1.05 -21.84
C ASN A 289 9.67 -0.86 -22.59
N GLY A 290 9.94 -1.75 -23.54
CA GLY A 290 11.19 -1.82 -24.30
C GLY A 290 11.93 -3.13 -24.07
N PRO A 291 13.12 -3.28 -24.68
CA PRO A 291 13.94 -4.48 -24.52
C PRO A 291 14.23 -4.76 -23.05
N ASP A 292 13.93 -5.98 -22.60
CA ASP A 292 14.20 -6.49 -21.25
C ASP A 292 13.62 -5.62 -20.11
N SER A 293 12.58 -4.83 -20.38
CA SER A 293 11.95 -3.94 -19.41
C SER A 293 10.43 -4.03 -19.45
N TYR A 294 9.82 -3.94 -18.26
CA TYR A 294 8.37 -3.97 -18.10
C TYR A 294 7.90 -2.82 -17.20
N ALA A 295 6.62 -2.46 -17.34
CA ALA A 295 5.90 -1.58 -16.45
C ALA A 295 4.85 -2.38 -15.67
N ASP A 296 4.87 -2.24 -14.35
CA ASP A 296 3.86 -2.82 -13.47
C ASP A 296 2.67 -1.85 -13.36
N MET A 297 1.54 -2.27 -13.92
CA MET A 297 0.26 -1.57 -13.80
C MET A 297 -0.81 -2.49 -13.20
N ALA A 298 -0.41 -3.58 -12.53
CA ALA A 298 -1.31 -4.48 -11.84
C ALA A 298 -1.75 -3.87 -10.51
N HIS A 299 -3.00 -3.43 -10.44
CA HIS A 299 -3.62 -2.90 -9.25
C HIS A 299 -4.85 -3.73 -8.86
N PRO A 300 -4.95 -4.23 -7.61
CA PRO A 300 -6.04 -5.12 -7.19
C PRO A 300 -7.45 -4.54 -7.40
N THR A 301 -7.60 -3.23 -7.28
CA THR A 301 -8.88 -2.51 -7.31
C THR A 301 -9.04 -1.57 -8.50
N ARG A 302 -7.96 -1.18 -9.19
CA ARG A 302 -7.93 -0.11 -10.20
C ARG A 302 -7.55 -0.59 -11.60
N THR A 303 -7.13 -1.85 -11.73
CA THR A 303 -6.89 -2.49 -13.02
C THR A 303 -8.10 -3.34 -13.36
N GLY A 304 -8.55 -3.28 -14.61
CA GLY A 304 -9.61 -4.15 -15.13
C GLY A 304 -9.23 -5.63 -15.03
N ASP A 305 -10.23 -6.49 -15.12
CA ASP A 305 -10.01 -7.95 -15.24
C ASP A 305 -9.29 -8.30 -16.54
N LEU A 306 -9.46 -7.46 -17.56
CA LEU A 306 -8.70 -7.45 -18.80
C LEU A 306 -8.32 -6.01 -19.15
N VAL A 307 -7.09 -5.81 -19.60
CA VAL A 307 -6.60 -4.58 -20.21
C VAL A 307 -6.29 -4.89 -21.67
N VAL A 308 -6.83 -4.11 -22.59
CA VAL A 308 -6.69 -4.31 -24.03
C VAL A 308 -6.11 -3.04 -24.62
N PHE A 309 -5.07 -3.19 -25.43
CA PHE A 309 -4.41 -2.11 -26.14
C PHE A 309 -4.72 -2.21 -27.63
N ALA A 310 -5.34 -1.16 -28.17
CA ALA A 310 -5.47 -0.96 -29.60
C ALA A 310 -4.09 -0.78 -30.24
N TYR A 311 -4.03 -0.90 -31.56
CA TYR A 311 -2.87 -0.51 -32.36
C TYR A 311 -3.22 0.71 -33.20
N PRO A 312 -2.36 1.72 -33.36
CA PRO A 312 -2.67 2.85 -34.22
C PRO A 312 -2.92 2.39 -35.67
N PRO A 313 -3.92 2.95 -36.38
CA PRO A 313 -4.61 4.20 -36.10
C PRO A 313 -5.92 4.06 -35.31
N TYR A 314 -6.10 2.97 -34.56
CA TYR A 314 -7.30 2.73 -33.76
C TYR A 314 -7.19 3.24 -32.32
N GLN A 315 -8.32 3.61 -31.72
CA GLN A 315 -8.46 4.00 -30.30
C GLN A 315 -9.90 3.75 -29.78
N PHE A 316 -10.21 4.00 -28.50
CA PHE A 316 -11.50 3.68 -27.87
C PHE A 316 -12.34 4.89 -27.37
N ASP A 317 -11.77 6.09 -27.24
CA ASP A 317 -12.32 7.38 -26.77
C ASP A 317 -13.38 8.08 -27.67
N ALA A 318 -13.82 7.52 -28.82
CA ALA A 318 -14.92 8.16 -29.58
C ALA A 318 -16.27 7.43 -29.43
N GLU A 319 -17.37 8.20 -29.48
CA GLU A 319 -18.73 7.66 -29.41
C GLU A 319 -19.13 6.97 -30.72
N THR A 320 -18.98 5.65 -30.78
CA THR A 320 -19.39 4.83 -31.94
C THR A 320 -20.45 3.78 -31.62
N PRO A 321 -21.49 4.06 -30.81
CA PRO A 321 -22.34 3.03 -30.22
C PRO A 321 -23.03 2.16 -31.27
N GLY A 322 -22.65 0.88 -31.31
CA GLY A 322 -23.20 -0.14 -32.19
C GLY A 322 -22.45 -0.34 -33.51
N THR A 323 -21.50 0.54 -33.84
CA THR A 323 -20.63 0.43 -35.02
C THR A 323 -19.24 0.03 -34.56
N LEU A 324 -18.73 -1.12 -35.03
CA LEU A 324 -17.45 -1.65 -34.55
C LEU A 324 -16.29 -0.67 -34.73
N VAL A 325 -16.18 -0.10 -35.92
CA VAL A 325 -15.17 0.92 -36.25
C VAL A 325 -15.87 2.10 -36.92
N ALA A 326 -15.58 3.31 -36.45
CA ALA A 326 -15.99 4.54 -37.14
C ALA A 326 -14.85 5.56 -37.17
N LEU A 327 -15.04 6.61 -37.96
CA LEU A 327 -14.13 7.76 -37.97
C LEU A 327 -14.12 8.41 -36.57
N SER A 328 -12.91 8.63 -36.06
CA SER A 328 -12.65 9.37 -34.83
C SER A 328 -12.59 10.86 -35.15
N ALA A 329 -13.12 11.69 -34.27
CA ALA A 329 -12.94 13.14 -34.35
C ALA A 329 -11.64 13.61 -33.69
N PHE A 330 -10.99 12.74 -32.93
CA PHE A 330 -9.61 12.90 -32.48
C PHE A 330 -8.66 12.34 -33.53
N PHE A 331 -7.49 12.97 -33.70
CA PHE A 331 -6.43 12.55 -34.61
C PHE A 331 -5.11 12.17 -33.94
N GLY A 332 -4.99 12.37 -32.62
CA GLY A 332 -3.89 11.87 -31.81
C GLY A 332 -4.40 11.24 -30.53
N GLN A 333 -3.66 10.29 -29.97
CA GLN A 333 -4.07 9.62 -28.74
C GLN A 333 -2.89 9.00 -28.00
N HIS A 334 -3.02 8.83 -26.69
CA HIS A 334 -2.08 8.11 -25.82
C HIS A 334 -2.66 6.73 -25.43
N GLY A 335 -2.00 5.99 -24.53
CA GLY A 335 -2.51 4.71 -24.04
C GLY A 335 -2.29 3.53 -25.00
N TYR A 336 -1.18 3.53 -25.72
CA TYR A 336 -0.72 2.36 -26.49
C TYR A 336 0.34 1.58 -25.70
N VAL A 337 0.65 0.34 -26.10
CA VAL A 337 1.70 -0.42 -25.40
C VAL A 337 3.04 0.32 -25.55
N PRO A 338 3.78 0.58 -24.44
CA PRO A 338 4.96 1.44 -24.46
C PRO A 338 6.08 1.02 -25.44
N ASP A 339 6.19 -0.26 -25.80
CA ASP A 339 7.21 -0.77 -26.73
C ASP A 339 6.82 -0.67 -28.23
N VAL A 340 5.62 -0.23 -28.58
CA VAL A 340 5.14 -0.03 -29.99
C VAL A 340 5.75 1.22 -30.66
N GLN A 341 6.84 1.76 -30.11
CA GLN A 341 7.49 2.97 -30.58
C GLN A 341 7.91 2.91 -32.06
N ASN A 342 7.48 3.91 -32.83
CA ASN A 342 7.95 4.17 -34.19
C ASN A 342 8.03 5.68 -34.42
N LEU A 343 9.21 6.28 -34.21
CA LEU A 343 9.42 7.72 -34.32
C LEU A 343 9.22 8.25 -35.74
N ASP A 344 9.53 7.47 -36.77
CA ASP A 344 9.34 7.88 -38.17
C ASP A 344 7.86 8.05 -38.53
N ALA A 345 6.98 7.32 -37.83
CA ALA A 345 5.53 7.41 -37.95
C ALA A 345 4.86 8.20 -36.81
N ASN A 346 5.62 8.97 -36.01
CA ASN A 346 5.13 9.68 -34.83
C ASN A 346 4.39 8.80 -33.80
N VAL A 347 4.70 7.50 -33.75
CA VAL A 347 4.03 6.54 -32.87
C VAL A 347 4.80 6.39 -31.56
N ASN A 348 4.07 6.58 -30.48
CA ASN A 348 4.51 6.42 -29.11
C ASN A 348 5.86 7.11 -28.90
N MET A 349 5.88 8.42 -29.22
CA MET A 349 6.96 9.31 -28.78
C MET A 349 7.14 9.05 -27.28
N ARG A 350 8.27 8.46 -26.85
CA ARG A 350 8.43 8.03 -25.45
C ARG A 350 8.08 9.20 -24.52
N ALA A 351 7.58 8.89 -23.33
CA ALA A 351 7.53 9.84 -22.23
C ALA A 351 8.88 10.58 -22.19
N THR A 352 8.83 11.89 -22.41
CA THR A 352 10.04 12.70 -22.51
C THR A 352 10.56 12.92 -21.10
N PHE A 353 11.87 12.73 -20.90
CA PHE A 353 12.55 13.11 -19.68
C PHE A 353 13.74 13.99 -20.03
N ILE A 354 13.73 15.23 -19.55
CA ILE A 354 14.83 16.17 -19.68
C ILE A 354 15.13 16.73 -18.30
N ALA A 355 16.40 16.78 -17.94
CA ALA A 355 16.85 17.44 -16.72
C ALA A 355 17.93 18.46 -17.04
N GLY A 356 17.97 19.54 -16.28
CA GLY A 356 18.99 20.58 -16.41
C GLY A 356 19.11 21.43 -15.16
N GLY A 357 20.18 22.21 -15.06
CA GLY A 357 20.42 23.10 -13.93
C GLY A 357 21.79 22.90 -13.29
N LYS A 358 21.96 23.45 -12.08
CA LYS A 358 23.26 23.46 -11.40
C LYS A 358 23.70 22.07 -10.92
N ASP A 359 22.75 21.20 -10.59
CA ASP A 359 23.01 19.88 -10.00
C ASP A 359 23.04 18.75 -11.04
N ILE A 360 22.62 19.02 -12.29
CA ILE A 360 22.48 18.01 -13.35
C ILE A 360 23.71 18.00 -14.26
N GLN A 361 24.17 16.81 -14.66
CA GLN A 361 25.27 16.65 -15.60
C GLN A 361 24.93 17.24 -16.98
N PRO A 362 25.82 18.04 -17.59
CA PRO A 362 25.57 18.58 -18.92
C PRO A 362 25.84 17.53 -20.01
N ASN A 363 25.01 17.53 -21.06
CA ASN A 363 25.19 16.70 -22.26
C ASN A 363 25.27 15.18 -22.00
N TYR A 364 24.52 14.70 -21.01
CA TYR A 364 24.39 13.28 -20.70
C TYR A 364 23.06 12.73 -21.20
N VAL A 365 23.08 11.53 -21.76
CA VAL A 365 21.88 10.76 -22.15
C VAL A 365 21.88 9.52 -21.27
N ALA A 366 20.90 9.45 -20.37
CA ALA A 366 20.78 8.35 -19.43
C ALA A 366 20.09 7.16 -20.07
N ASP A 367 20.63 5.96 -19.83
CA ASP A 367 19.99 4.71 -20.22
C ASP A 367 19.07 4.20 -19.10
N GLY A 368 18.02 3.46 -19.47
CA GLY A 368 17.13 2.77 -18.52
C GLY A 368 16.39 3.68 -17.54
N LEU A 369 16.18 4.96 -17.88
CA LEU A 369 15.43 5.89 -17.04
C LEU A 369 13.93 5.63 -17.07
N ARG A 370 13.32 5.59 -15.88
CA ARG A 370 11.88 5.37 -15.71
C ARG A 370 11.27 6.58 -15.03
N THR A 371 10.03 6.92 -15.38
CA THR A 371 9.29 8.02 -14.75
C THR A 371 9.16 7.86 -13.24
N ILE A 372 9.09 6.62 -12.74
CA ILE A 372 9.06 6.32 -11.31
C ILE A 372 10.33 6.76 -10.57
N ASP A 373 11.48 6.87 -11.25
CA ASP A 373 12.74 7.32 -10.64
C ASP A 373 12.75 8.84 -10.33
N LEU A 374 11.78 9.60 -10.84
CA LEU A 374 11.68 11.06 -10.66
C LEU A 374 11.46 11.44 -9.19
N ALA A 375 10.51 10.79 -8.53
CA ALA A 375 10.14 11.10 -7.14
C ALA A 375 11.31 10.91 -6.15
N PRO A 376 11.99 9.74 -6.09
CA PRO A 376 13.13 9.58 -5.19
C PRO A 376 14.30 10.51 -5.56
N THR A 377 14.53 10.77 -6.85
CA THR A 377 15.61 11.67 -7.29
C THR A 377 15.37 13.13 -6.88
N ILE A 378 14.13 13.63 -7.01
CA ILE A 378 13.76 14.97 -6.55
C ILE A 378 13.82 15.06 -5.02
N ALA A 379 13.32 14.04 -4.31
CA ALA A 379 13.36 14.00 -2.85
C ALA A 379 14.79 14.11 -2.32
N TYR A 380 15.72 13.36 -2.92
CA TYR A 380 17.16 13.47 -2.65
C TYR A 380 17.70 14.89 -2.87
N LEU A 381 17.45 15.48 -4.05
CA LEU A 381 17.97 16.81 -4.40
C LEU A 381 17.42 17.92 -3.49
N MET A 382 16.20 17.76 -3.00
CA MET A 382 15.57 18.70 -2.07
C MET A 382 15.95 18.44 -0.60
N GLY A 383 16.56 17.30 -0.29
CA GLY A 383 16.83 16.90 1.09
C GLY A 383 15.56 16.66 1.91
N ILE A 384 14.48 16.21 1.27
CA ILE A 384 13.20 15.90 1.91
C ILE A 384 13.00 14.37 2.02
N PRO A 385 12.10 13.90 2.90
CA PRO A 385 11.76 12.48 2.97
C PRO A 385 11.22 11.96 1.63
N GLU A 386 11.56 10.72 1.32
CA GLU A 386 10.97 10.01 0.18
C GLU A 386 9.45 9.80 0.40
N PRO A 387 8.60 10.00 -0.63
CA PRO A 387 7.17 9.69 -0.52
C PRO A 387 6.93 8.22 -0.18
N GLN A 388 6.07 7.92 0.80
CA GLN A 388 5.87 6.54 1.29
C GLN A 388 5.54 5.52 0.18
N GLN A 389 4.83 5.92 -0.88
CA GLN A 389 4.42 5.01 -1.96
C GLN A 389 5.28 5.14 -3.23
N SER A 390 6.36 5.94 -3.22
CA SER A 390 7.21 6.06 -4.41
C SER A 390 7.90 4.73 -4.73
N GLN A 391 8.12 4.52 -6.01
CA GLN A 391 8.92 3.43 -6.55
C GLN A 391 10.17 4.04 -7.21
N GLY A 392 10.98 3.20 -7.83
CA GLY A 392 12.17 3.63 -8.56
C GLY A 392 13.37 3.84 -7.65
N VAL A 393 14.43 4.43 -8.22
CA VAL A 393 15.71 4.63 -7.53
C VAL A 393 16.23 6.05 -7.70
N VAL A 394 17.06 6.52 -6.77
CA VAL A 394 17.78 7.80 -6.93
C VAL A 394 18.78 7.68 -8.09
N ARG A 395 18.60 8.49 -9.13
CA ARG A 395 19.42 8.48 -10.34
C ARG A 395 20.67 9.33 -10.22
N LEU A 396 21.65 8.80 -9.49
CA LEU A 396 22.95 9.46 -9.26
C LEU A 396 23.71 9.75 -10.56
N ASP A 397 23.53 8.94 -11.60
CA ASP A 397 24.12 9.12 -12.93
C ASP A 397 23.71 10.43 -13.60
N LEU A 398 22.54 10.97 -13.28
CA LEU A 398 22.07 12.27 -13.78
C LEU A 398 22.77 13.46 -13.11
N LEU A 399 23.40 13.24 -11.95
CA LEU A 399 23.80 14.31 -11.04
C LEU A 399 25.29 14.62 -11.14
N ARG A 400 25.67 15.89 -11.04
CA ARG A 400 27.08 16.30 -11.01
C ARG A 400 27.75 15.77 -9.74
N GLY A 401 28.87 15.08 -9.90
CA GLY A 401 29.56 14.43 -8.78
C GLY A 401 28.82 13.19 -8.27
N GLY A 402 27.80 12.70 -8.98
CA GLY A 402 27.11 11.46 -8.63
C GLY A 402 28.03 10.25 -8.62
N GLU A 403 29.11 10.27 -9.40
CA GLU A 403 30.15 9.24 -9.43
C GLU A 403 30.97 9.13 -8.14
N ALA A 404 30.94 10.16 -7.30
CA ALA A 404 31.56 10.15 -5.97
C ALA A 404 30.64 9.55 -4.89
N ARG A 405 29.42 9.17 -5.26
CA ARG A 405 28.39 8.66 -4.35
C ARG A 405 28.09 7.20 -4.62
N THR A 406 27.60 6.54 -3.58
CA THR A 406 27.11 5.16 -3.64
C THR A 406 25.69 5.13 -3.13
N LEU A 407 24.78 4.56 -3.93
CA LEU A 407 23.42 4.26 -3.47
C LEU A 407 23.48 2.93 -2.74
N VAL A 408 23.19 2.93 -1.44
CA VAL A 408 23.15 1.74 -0.59
C VAL A 408 21.68 1.42 -0.29
N PRO A 409 21.13 0.36 -0.89
CA PRO A 409 19.74 -0.01 -0.70
C PRO A 409 19.57 -1.03 0.43
N LEU A 410 18.47 -0.88 1.16
CA LEU A 410 18.07 -1.76 2.24
C LEU A 410 16.59 -2.13 2.07
N VAL A 411 16.32 -3.43 1.92
CA VAL A 411 14.98 -4.00 2.04
C VAL A 411 14.83 -4.53 3.45
N ALA A 412 13.73 -4.20 4.11
CA ALA A 412 13.50 -4.62 5.48
C ALA A 412 12.04 -4.98 5.77
N LEU A 413 11.84 -6.01 6.59
CA LEU A 413 10.54 -6.40 7.12
C LEU A 413 10.59 -6.47 8.65
N THR A 414 9.43 -6.63 9.28
CA THR A 414 9.31 -6.80 10.72
C THR A 414 8.11 -7.68 11.02
N ASP A 415 8.09 -8.30 12.21
CA ASP A 415 6.92 -9.01 12.73
C ASP A 415 6.38 -10.06 11.74
N PHE A 416 7.29 -10.82 11.11
CA PHE A 416 6.90 -11.84 10.14
C PHE A 416 6.02 -12.92 10.77
N HIS A 417 6.21 -13.19 12.07
CA HIS A 417 5.41 -14.10 12.89
C HIS A 417 5.18 -15.47 12.21
N GLY A 418 6.21 -16.01 11.55
CA GLY A 418 6.11 -17.29 10.85
C GLY A 418 4.95 -17.37 9.84
N GLN A 419 4.49 -16.23 9.28
CA GLN A 419 3.38 -16.17 8.32
C GLN A 419 3.84 -16.71 6.95
N LEU A 420 4.00 -18.03 6.85
CA LEU A 420 4.52 -18.68 5.64
C LEU A 420 3.58 -18.51 4.44
N GLU A 421 2.27 -18.54 4.69
CA GLU A 421 1.21 -18.42 3.70
C GLU A 421 0.71 -16.98 3.56
N PRO A 422 0.15 -16.57 2.41
CA PRO A 422 -0.45 -15.26 2.26
C PRO A 422 -1.48 -14.93 3.35
N THR A 423 -1.49 -13.68 3.76
CA THR A 423 -2.52 -13.10 4.61
C THR A 423 -3.41 -12.15 3.79
N THR A 424 -4.30 -11.43 4.46
CA THR A 424 -5.19 -10.44 3.84
C THR A 424 -4.97 -9.07 4.43
N ALA A 425 -4.91 -8.04 3.57
CA ALA A 425 -4.93 -6.65 3.99
C ALA A 425 -6.08 -5.89 3.29
N SER A 426 -6.63 -4.88 3.96
CA SER A 426 -7.58 -3.95 3.35
C SER A 426 -6.82 -2.91 2.55
N TYR A 427 -7.12 -2.81 1.26
CA TYR A 427 -6.51 -1.87 0.34
C TYR A 427 -7.61 -1.26 -0.56
N ASP A 428 -7.71 0.07 -0.61
CA ASP A 428 -8.84 0.79 -1.22
C ASP A 428 -10.23 0.28 -0.76
N GLY A 429 -10.34 -0.15 0.51
CA GLY A 429 -11.58 -0.70 1.07
C GLY A 429 -11.95 -2.11 0.61
N LYS A 430 -11.04 -2.82 -0.07
CA LYS A 430 -11.21 -4.24 -0.44
C LYS A 430 -10.14 -5.11 0.22
N ASN A 431 -10.51 -6.31 0.66
CA ASN A 431 -9.54 -7.29 1.15
C ASN A 431 -8.81 -7.92 -0.04
N ILE A 432 -7.48 -7.88 0.00
CA ILE A 432 -6.61 -8.43 -1.03
C ILE A 432 -5.59 -9.39 -0.39
N SER A 433 -5.17 -10.40 -1.15
CA SER A 433 -4.10 -11.31 -0.72
C SER A 433 -2.75 -10.60 -0.78
N VAL A 434 -2.04 -10.64 0.34
CA VAL A 434 -0.72 -10.02 0.51
C VAL A 434 0.24 -10.94 1.26
N GLY A 435 1.54 -10.71 1.09
CA GLY A 435 2.58 -11.47 1.75
C GLY A 435 2.61 -12.93 1.31
N GLY A 436 2.98 -13.82 2.23
CA GLY A 436 3.26 -15.21 1.91
C GLY A 436 4.67 -15.36 1.37
N SER A 437 5.39 -16.28 1.98
CA SER A 437 6.85 -16.30 1.93
C SER A 437 7.43 -16.51 0.54
N ALA A 438 6.79 -17.35 -0.26
CA ALA A 438 7.24 -17.61 -1.63
C ALA A 438 6.97 -16.44 -2.59
N TYR A 439 5.97 -15.60 -2.32
CA TYR A 439 5.74 -14.36 -3.08
C TYR A 439 6.71 -13.26 -2.65
N LEU A 440 6.93 -13.11 -1.34
CA LEU A 440 7.92 -12.18 -0.79
C LEU A 440 9.31 -12.42 -1.36
N ALA A 441 9.71 -13.69 -1.48
CA ALA A 441 10.96 -14.07 -2.11
C ALA A 441 11.12 -13.46 -3.52
N THR A 442 10.09 -13.56 -4.36
CA THR A 442 10.10 -12.98 -5.71
C THR A 442 10.05 -11.46 -5.68
N LEU A 443 9.28 -10.86 -4.78
CA LEU A 443 9.23 -9.40 -4.60
C LEU A 443 10.58 -8.83 -4.15
N PHE A 444 11.31 -9.52 -3.27
CA PHE A 444 12.66 -9.14 -2.87
C PHE A 444 13.64 -9.24 -4.04
N ASP A 445 13.59 -10.34 -4.81
CA ASP A 445 14.42 -10.50 -6.01
C ASP A 445 14.17 -9.37 -7.04
N GLU A 446 12.92 -8.93 -7.21
CA GLU A 446 12.54 -7.79 -8.05
C GLU A 446 13.08 -6.46 -7.53
N GLU A 447 13.03 -6.21 -6.21
CA GLU A 447 13.65 -5.02 -5.63
C GLU A 447 15.17 -5.05 -5.78
N PHE A 448 15.81 -6.20 -5.57
CA PHE A 448 17.25 -6.32 -5.80
C PHE A 448 17.61 -6.04 -7.25
N ALA A 449 16.80 -6.48 -8.21
CA ALA A 449 16.99 -6.17 -9.63
C ALA A 449 16.90 -4.66 -9.93
N ASN A 450 16.06 -3.90 -9.21
CA ASN A 450 16.03 -2.43 -9.30
C ASN A 450 17.35 -1.78 -8.85
N PHE A 451 18.12 -2.45 -7.98
CA PHE A 451 19.39 -1.99 -7.45
C PHE A 451 20.59 -2.79 -7.99
N ASN A 452 20.60 -3.07 -9.30
CA ASN A 452 21.68 -3.79 -9.99
C ASN A 452 21.98 -5.19 -9.40
N GLY A 453 20.97 -5.84 -8.83
CA GLY A 453 21.06 -7.18 -8.25
C GLY A 453 21.61 -7.24 -6.83
N SER A 454 21.73 -6.12 -6.10
CA SER A 454 22.30 -6.12 -4.75
C SER A 454 21.63 -5.10 -3.82
N ALA A 455 21.06 -5.60 -2.72
CA ALA A 455 20.62 -4.81 -1.57
C ALA A 455 20.79 -5.60 -0.27
N PHE A 456 20.74 -4.92 0.87
CA PHE A 456 20.60 -5.59 2.16
C PHE A 456 19.18 -6.11 2.33
N LEU A 457 19.02 -7.29 2.94
CA LEU A 457 17.75 -7.78 3.45
C LEU A 457 17.86 -7.97 4.95
N PHE A 458 17.16 -7.14 5.73
CA PHE A 458 17.15 -7.21 7.19
C PHE A 458 15.75 -7.39 7.76
N ALA A 459 15.67 -7.82 9.02
CA ALA A 459 14.43 -7.85 9.77
C ALA A 459 14.59 -7.19 11.16
N SER A 460 13.49 -6.71 11.73
CA SER A 460 13.47 -6.02 13.02
C SER A 460 12.77 -6.85 14.11
N GLY A 461 13.04 -8.16 14.16
CA GLY A 461 12.50 -9.05 15.21
C GLY A 461 11.06 -9.52 14.99
N ASP A 462 10.59 -10.40 15.88
CA ASP A 462 9.30 -11.08 15.80
C ASP A 462 9.10 -11.83 14.47
N ASN A 463 10.20 -12.41 13.99
CA ASN A 463 10.20 -13.26 12.81
C ASN A 463 9.47 -14.59 13.09
N VAL A 464 9.52 -15.03 14.34
CA VAL A 464 8.85 -16.22 14.86
C VAL A 464 7.83 -15.84 15.94
N GLY A 465 7.15 -16.84 16.50
CA GLY A 465 6.13 -16.65 17.53
C GLY A 465 4.88 -15.94 17.00
N ALA A 466 3.82 -15.98 17.80
CA ALA A 466 2.45 -15.64 17.37
C ALA A 466 2.01 -16.29 16.02
N SER A 467 2.64 -17.41 15.64
CA SER A 467 2.64 -17.88 14.26
C SER A 467 1.45 -18.78 13.92
N PRO A 468 1.06 -18.85 12.64
CA PRO A 468 0.10 -19.83 12.18
C PRO A 468 0.56 -21.26 12.42
N ALA A 469 -0.39 -22.19 12.44
CA ALA A 469 -0.14 -23.60 12.80
C ALA A 469 0.94 -24.29 11.97
N ASN A 470 1.11 -23.94 10.69
CA ASN A 470 2.13 -24.54 9.83
C ASN A 470 3.57 -24.13 10.20
N SER A 471 3.75 -23.03 10.93
CA SER A 471 5.04 -22.62 11.50
C SER A 471 5.14 -23.01 12.98
N GLY A 472 4.16 -22.58 13.79
CA GLY A 472 4.21 -22.68 15.26
C GLY A 472 4.30 -24.13 15.77
N LEU A 473 3.58 -25.08 15.15
CA LEU A 473 3.65 -26.51 15.52
C LEU A 473 5.02 -27.14 15.23
N LEU A 474 5.77 -26.55 14.30
CA LEU A 474 7.10 -26.99 13.88
C LEU A 474 8.19 -26.13 14.53
N GLN A 475 7.85 -25.51 15.65
CA GLN A 475 8.74 -24.68 16.45
C GLN A 475 9.29 -23.45 15.71
N ASP A 476 8.58 -22.99 14.67
CA ASP A 476 8.97 -21.93 13.73
C ASP A 476 10.24 -22.18 12.94
N MET A 477 10.72 -23.42 12.95
CA MET A 477 11.87 -23.81 12.13
C MET A 477 11.66 -23.58 10.62
N PRO A 478 10.45 -23.79 10.06
CA PRO A 478 10.20 -23.43 8.66
C PRO A 478 10.33 -21.93 8.38
N ALA A 479 10.02 -21.05 9.34
CA ALA A 479 10.20 -19.61 9.17
C ALA A 479 11.69 -19.26 9.02
N ILE A 480 12.55 -19.86 9.85
CA ILE A 480 14.01 -19.72 9.74
C ILE A 480 14.53 -20.28 8.41
N ASP A 481 14.00 -21.42 7.93
CA ASP A 481 14.36 -21.96 6.61
C ASP A 481 13.97 -21.02 5.46
N VAL A 482 12.79 -20.40 5.56
CA VAL A 482 12.32 -19.39 4.60
C VAL A 482 13.25 -18.19 4.59
N GLU A 483 13.63 -17.67 5.75
CA GLU A 483 14.54 -16.51 5.88
C GLU A 483 15.94 -16.83 5.35
N ASN A 484 16.43 -18.04 5.61
CA ASN A 484 17.66 -18.57 5.01
C ASN A 484 17.56 -18.58 3.47
N ALA A 485 16.43 -19.03 2.93
CA ALA A 485 16.22 -19.09 1.49
C ALA A 485 16.11 -17.69 0.89
N TRP A 486 15.42 -16.74 1.54
CA TRP A 486 15.39 -15.34 1.12
C TRP A 486 16.78 -14.70 1.07
N GLY A 487 17.74 -15.21 1.86
CA GLY A 487 19.04 -14.60 2.02
C GLY A 487 19.00 -13.45 3.04
N LEU A 488 18.17 -13.56 4.07
CA LEU A 488 18.15 -12.61 5.19
C LEU A 488 19.57 -12.47 5.74
N MET A 489 20.03 -11.23 5.93
CA MET A 489 21.41 -10.95 6.28
C MET A 489 21.62 -10.69 7.77
N ALA A 490 20.60 -10.20 8.46
CA ALA A 490 20.55 -10.04 9.91
C ALA A 490 19.10 -9.77 10.34
N THR A 491 18.80 -10.10 11.59
CA THR A 491 17.60 -9.62 12.28
C THR A 491 17.97 -9.07 13.65
N SER A 492 17.22 -8.10 14.19
CA SER A 492 17.19 -7.95 15.65
C SER A 492 16.45 -9.13 16.28
N TYR A 493 16.63 -9.35 17.58
CA TYR A 493 15.59 -10.07 18.33
C TYR A 493 14.31 -9.21 18.33
N GLY A 494 13.18 -9.88 18.48
CA GLY A 494 11.92 -9.34 18.99
C GLY A 494 11.49 -10.11 20.25
N ASN A 495 10.38 -9.68 20.85
CA ASN A 495 9.92 -10.29 22.08
C ASN A 495 9.46 -11.74 21.84
N HIS A 496 8.87 -12.04 20.68
CA HIS A 496 8.31 -13.34 20.38
C HIS A 496 9.37 -14.42 20.07
N GLU A 497 10.62 -14.05 19.81
CA GLU A 497 11.75 -14.98 19.84
C GLU A 497 11.94 -15.64 21.23
N PHE A 498 11.45 -15.00 22.31
CA PHE A 498 11.53 -15.50 23.68
C PHE A 498 10.27 -16.23 24.17
N ASP A 499 9.21 -16.37 23.37
CA ASP A 499 7.92 -16.95 23.79
C ASP A 499 8.03 -18.28 24.54
N TYR A 500 8.95 -19.14 24.06
CA TYR A 500 9.19 -20.48 24.61
C TYR A 500 10.54 -20.60 25.33
N GLY A 501 11.17 -19.46 25.63
CA GLY A 501 12.43 -19.33 26.34
C GLY A 501 13.69 -19.58 25.50
N VAL A 502 14.83 -19.25 26.12
CA VAL A 502 16.16 -19.22 25.48
C VAL A 502 16.55 -20.55 24.81
N ALA A 503 16.11 -21.70 25.34
CA ALA A 503 16.46 -23.00 24.77
C ALA A 503 15.96 -23.17 23.32
N ARG A 504 14.70 -22.81 23.04
CA ARG A 504 14.15 -22.88 21.67
C ARG A 504 14.78 -21.82 20.77
N LEU A 505 15.01 -20.62 21.31
CA LEU A 505 15.71 -19.55 20.59
C LEU A 505 17.08 -19.99 20.09
N LEU A 506 17.88 -20.66 20.93
CA LEU A 506 19.20 -21.17 20.54
C LEU A 506 19.12 -22.23 19.43
N GLU A 507 18.06 -23.04 19.40
CA GLU A 507 17.83 -23.99 18.29
C GLU A 507 17.50 -23.26 16.98
N GLN A 508 16.71 -22.19 17.04
CA GLN A 508 16.41 -21.34 15.88
C GLN A 508 17.66 -20.61 15.39
N GLN A 509 18.47 -20.03 16.28
CA GLN A 509 19.75 -19.43 15.93
C GLN A 509 20.72 -20.42 15.30
N ALA A 510 20.78 -21.66 15.82
CA ALA A 510 21.63 -22.70 15.24
C ALA A 510 21.18 -23.13 13.84
N ARG A 511 19.91 -22.89 13.48
CA ARG A 511 19.35 -23.14 12.15
C ARG A 511 19.52 -21.97 11.18
N ALA A 512 19.67 -20.75 11.69
CA ALA A 512 19.83 -19.55 10.87
C ALA A 512 21.23 -19.42 10.27
N ASN A 513 21.29 -18.95 9.02
CA ASN A 513 22.54 -18.58 8.32
C ASN A 513 22.91 -17.11 8.53
N PHE A 514 22.17 -16.40 9.38
CA PHE A 514 22.29 -14.98 9.67
C PHE A 514 22.32 -14.75 11.19
N PRO A 515 22.97 -13.69 11.67
CA PRO A 515 23.00 -13.35 13.08
C PRO A 515 21.67 -12.73 13.55
N PHE A 516 21.31 -13.07 14.78
CA PHE A 516 20.34 -12.32 15.58
C PHE A 516 21.11 -11.29 16.39
N LEU A 517 20.69 -10.02 16.33
CA LEU A 517 21.39 -8.90 16.92
C LEU A 517 20.60 -8.34 18.12
N GLY A 518 21.26 -8.14 19.26
CA GLY A 518 20.61 -7.67 20.49
C GLY A 518 21.60 -7.06 21.48
N ALA A 519 22.11 -5.87 21.20
CA ALA A 519 23.15 -5.22 22.00
C ALA A 519 22.72 -4.95 23.45
N ASN A 520 21.43 -4.70 23.68
CA ASN A 520 20.89 -4.42 25.01
C ASN A 520 20.49 -5.67 25.80
N ILE A 521 20.65 -6.88 25.24
CA ILE A 521 20.35 -8.13 25.94
C ILE A 521 21.61 -8.59 26.69
N VAL A 522 21.56 -8.54 28.03
CA VAL A 522 22.69 -8.86 28.89
C VAL A 522 22.35 -9.92 29.93
N ASP A 523 23.36 -10.65 30.40
CA ASP A 523 23.22 -11.45 31.61
C ASP A 523 23.04 -10.52 32.83
N GLU A 524 22.02 -10.79 33.65
CA GLU A 524 21.59 -9.90 34.74
C GLU A 524 22.69 -9.68 35.81
N ASN A 525 23.66 -10.60 35.92
CA ASN A 525 24.71 -10.56 36.93
C ASN A 525 25.97 -9.84 36.44
N THR A 526 26.30 -10.02 35.15
CA THR A 526 27.54 -9.50 34.55
C THR A 526 27.33 -8.20 33.78
N LEU A 527 26.09 -7.92 33.35
CA LEU A 527 25.73 -6.81 32.47
C LEU A 527 26.57 -6.79 31.18
N GLN A 528 26.88 -7.99 30.66
CA GLN A 528 27.51 -8.20 29.36
C GLN A 528 26.59 -9.08 28.49
N ASN A 529 26.70 -8.95 27.17
CA ASN A 529 26.01 -9.88 26.28
C ASN A 529 26.43 -11.32 26.62
N PRO A 530 25.48 -12.25 26.77
CA PRO A 530 25.80 -13.68 26.82
C PRO A 530 26.59 -14.12 25.58
N ASP A 531 27.38 -15.19 25.68
CA ASP A 531 28.23 -15.68 24.58
C ASP A 531 27.46 -16.01 23.27
N TRP A 532 26.15 -16.25 23.37
CA TRP A 532 25.26 -16.54 22.23
C TRP A 532 24.55 -15.30 21.65
N VAL A 533 24.66 -14.15 22.30
CA VAL A 533 24.11 -12.87 21.85
C VAL A 533 25.21 -12.08 21.15
N GLN A 534 24.94 -11.69 19.91
CA GLN A 534 25.76 -10.71 19.20
C GLN A 534 25.05 -9.36 19.21
N GLY A 535 25.73 -8.27 19.58
CA GLY A 535 25.10 -6.95 19.63
C GLY A 535 25.06 -6.21 18.27
N THR A 536 26.11 -6.35 17.47
CA THR A 536 26.33 -5.53 16.27
C THR A 536 27.09 -6.32 15.22
N GLN A 537 26.86 -6.05 13.94
CA GLN A 537 27.53 -6.65 12.78
C GLN A 537 27.94 -5.54 11.80
N VAL A 538 29.12 -5.66 11.18
CA VAL A 538 29.54 -4.77 10.08
C VAL A 538 29.43 -5.53 8.77
N PHE A 539 28.76 -4.92 7.78
CA PHE A 539 28.64 -5.43 6.42
C PHE A 539 29.35 -4.51 5.43
N ASP A 540 29.85 -5.09 4.34
CA ASP A 540 30.40 -4.33 3.22
C ASP A 540 29.38 -4.24 2.08
N TYR A 541 29.16 -3.04 1.54
CA TYR A 541 28.44 -2.81 0.28
C TYR A 541 29.36 -2.06 -0.68
N GLY A 542 29.99 -2.81 -1.60
CA GLY A 542 31.08 -2.27 -2.41
C GLY A 542 32.24 -1.79 -1.52
N ASN A 543 32.46 -0.48 -1.46
CA ASN A 543 33.47 0.18 -0.63
C ASN A 543 32.89 0.85 0.63
N VAL A 544 31.59 0.76 0.87
CA VAL A 544 30.92 1.32 2.05
C VAL A 544 30.83 0.26 3.15
N ARG A 545 31.24 0.61 4.37
CA ARG A 545 31.04 -0.25 5.55
C ARG A 545 29.82 0.21 6.32
N VAL A 546 28.85 -0.69 6.48
CA VAL A 546 27.58 -0.42 7.17
C VAL A 546 27.57 -1.18 8.49
N GLY A 547 27.51 -0.44 9.59
CA GLY A 547 27.36 -1.00 10.93
C GLY A 547 25.89 -1.19 11.26
N VAL A 548 25.51 -2.39 11.70
CA VAL A 548 24.13 -2.75 12.02
C VAL A 548 24.04 -3.09 13.50
N ILE A 549 23.30 -2.30 14.26
CA ILE A 549 23.08 -2.46 15.70
C ILE A 549 21.71 -3.10 15.90
N GLY A 550 21.63 -4.22 16.62
CA GLY A 550 20.35 -4.82 16.99
C GLY A 550 19.92 -4.39 18.39
N ILE A 551 18.65 -4.08 18.58
CA ILE A 551 18.08 -3.68 19.87
C ILE A 551 16.73 -4.38 20.08
N GLU A 552 16.59 -4.99 21.24
CA GLU A 552 15.35 -5.61 21.71
C GLU A 552 14.55 -4.64 22.58
N LEU A 553 13.24 -4.84 22.68
CA LEU A 553 12.37 -4.04 23.54
C LEU A 553 12.75 -4.19 25.02
N GLU A 554 12.90 -3.08 25.78
CA GLU A 554 13.25 -3.15 27.21
C GLU A 554 12.23 -3.97 28.02
N ASN A 555 10.95 -3.86 27.67
CA ASN A 555 9.84 -4.45 28.43
C ASN A 555 9.52 -5.91 28.04
N THR A 556 10.37 -6.60 27.27
CA THR A 556 10.14 -7.98 26.81
C THR A 556 9.75 -8.95 27.94
N PRO A 557 10.31 -8.88 29.17
CA PRO A 557 9.86 -9.71 30.29
C PRO A 557 8.36 -9.56 30.66
N GLU A 558 7.70 -8.44 30.32
CA GLU A 558 6.27 -8.23 30.54
C GLU A 558 5.39 -8.80 29.40
N LEU A 559 5.99 -9.15 28.28
CA LEU A 559 5.30 -9.55 27.04
C LEU A 559 5.38 -11.03 26.73
N VAL A 560 6.28 -11.76 27.39
CA VAL A 560 6.43 -13.21 27.24
C VAL A 560 6.03 -13.97 28.50
N SER A 561 5.97 -15.30 28.40
CA SER A 561 5.68 -16.16 29.54
C SER A 561 6.66 -15.93 30.69
N ALA A 562 6.16 -15.89 31.93
CA ALA A 562 6.99 -15.68 33.11
C ALA A 562 8.15 -16.69 33.18
N GLY A 563 9.38 -16.17 33.33
CA GLY A 563 10.60 -16.97 33.41
C GLY A 563 11.23 -17.33 32.06
N ALA A 564 10.61 -17.00 30.92
CA ALA A 564 11.18 -17.29 29.61
C ALA A 564 12.50 -16.53 29.34
N THR A 565 12.67 -15.38 29.98
CA THR A 565 13.87 -14.52 29.95
C THR A 565 14.69 -14.58 31.25
N ALA A 566 14.49 -15.61 32.08
CA ALA A 566 15.19 -15.71 33.37
C ALA A 566 16.71 -15.66 33.22
N GLY A 567 17.37 -14.83 34.04
CA GLY A 567 18.81 -14.60 33.98
C GLY A 567 19.24 -13.50 33.01
N LEU A 568 18.32 -12.93 32.24
CA LEU A 568 18.57 -11.83 31.31
C LEU A 568 18.02 -10.51 31.85
N ALA A 569 18.72 -9.42 31.53
CA ALA A 569 18.23 -8.07 31.62
C ALA A 569 18.26 -7.41 30.24
N PHE A 570 17.31 -6.53 29.99
CA PHE A 570 17.20 -5.74 28.77
C PHE A 570 17.53 -4.29 29.14
N LEU A 571 18.65 -3.78 28.65
CA LEU A 571 19.12 -2.44 28.96
C LEU A 571 18.32 -1.38 28.19
N PRO A 572 18.28 -0.13 28.68
CA PRO A 572 17.62 0.97 27.97
C PRO A 572 18.15 1.13 26.54
N GLU A 573 17.24 1.22 25.57
CA GLU A 573 17.53 1.15 24.14
C GLU A 573 18.44 2.31 23.70
N ALA A 574 18.06 3.55 23.98
CA ALA A 574 18.78 4.75 23.53
C ALA A 574 20.23 4.79 24.05
N GLN A 575 20.44 4.50 25.33
CA GLN A 575 21.76 4.50 25.95
C GLN A 575 22.66 3.41 25.37
N THR A 576 22.09 2.25 25.05
CA THR A 576 22.83 1.14 24.43
C THR A 576 23.22 1.48 23.00
N ILE A 577 22.29 2.05 22.21
CA ILE A 577 22.57 2.52 20.84
C ILE A 577 23.71 3.55 20.83
N GLN A 578 23.70 4.52 21.75
CA GLN A 578 24.77 5.52 21.86
C GLN A 578 26.15 4.86 22.07
N GLN A 579 26.22 3.82 22.90
CA GLN A 579 27.47 3.10 23.18
C GLN A 579 27.97 2.30 21.98
N GLU A 580 27.09 1.54 21.33
CA GLU A 580 27.46 0.74 20.15
C GLU A 580 27.81 1.62 18.95
N SER A 581 27.05 2.69 18.74
CA SER A 581 27.35 3.70 17.71
C SER A 581 28.75 4.30 17.90
N ALA A 582 29.10 4.67 19.14
CA ALA A 582 30.43 5.19 19.45
C ALA A 582 31.55 4.17 19.19
N LYS A 583 31.32 2.87 19.46
CA LYS A 583 32.28 1.80 19.14
C LYS A 583 32.46 1.66 17.62
N LEU A 584 31.37 1.65 16.86
CA LEU A 584 31.41 1.59 15.39
C LEU A 584 32.17 2.78 14.79
N SER A 585 31.89 4.00 15.27
CA SER A 585 32.61 5.20 14.82
C SER A 585 34.11 5.14 15.14
N GLN A 586 34.51 4.59 16.28
CA GLN A 586 35.94 4.36 16.60
C GLN A 586 36.61 3.36 15.65
N MET A 587 35.84 2.44 15.05
CA MET A 587 36.31 1.51 14.01
C MET A 587 36.27 2.13 12.59
N GLY A 588 35.84 3.38 12.48
CA GLY A 588 35.64 4.10 11.21
C GLY A 588 34.43 3.61 10.42
N VAL A 589 33.43 3.04 11.08
CA VAL A 589 32.16 2.62 10.48
C VAL A 589 31.15 3.73 10.77
N ASN A 590 30.94 4.60 9.77
CA ASN A 590 30.17 5.83 9.91
C ASN A 590 28.75 5.72 9.34
N VAL A 591 28.51 4.79 8.40
CA VAL A 591 27.14 4.45 7.98
C VAL A 591 26.56 3.47 8.97
N GLN A 592 25.50 3.85 9.68
CA GLN A 592 24.96 3.02 10.77
C GLN A 592 23.44 2.88 10.69
N VAL A 593 23.00 1.62 10.75
CA VAL A 593 21.60 1.21 10.75
C VAL A 593 21.29 0.56 12.10
N VAL A 594 20.16 0.91 12.70
CA VAL A 594 19.62 0.22 13.87
C VAL A 594 18.46 -0.66 13.43
N LEU A 595 18.50 -1.95 13.76
CA LEU A 595 17.35 -2.85 13.71
C LEU A 595 16.81 -2.92 15.14
N ILE A 596 15.60 -2.42 15.36
CA ILE A 596 15.04 -2.31 16.71
C ILE A 596 13.61 -2.85 16.74
N HIS A 597 13.35 -3.74 17.69
CA HIS A 597 12.01 -4.24 17.95
C HIS A 597 11.25 -3.34 18.93
N GLN A 598 11.11 -2.07 18.55
CA GLN A 598 10.34 -1.04 19.23
C GLN A 598 9.67 -0.19 18.15
N GLY A 599 8.52 0.39 18.45
CA GLY A 599 7.68 0.95 17.40
C GLY A 599 7.00 2.27 17.73
N SER A 600 6.26 2.74 16.73
CA SER A 600 5.50 3.97 16.76
C SER A 600 4.11 3.79 17.39
N ALA A 601 3.49 4.89 17.79
CA ALA A 601 2.21 4.88 18.48
C ALA A 601 1.08 5.45 17.60
N ASN A 602 0.65 6.69 17.83
CA ASN A 602 -0.33 7.38 17.01
C ASN A 602 0.35 8.19 15.93
N GLY A 603 -0.27 8.25 14.75
CA GLY A 603 0.22 9.04 13.63
C GLY A 603 -0.25 8.47 12.30
N SER A 604 0.05 9.20 11.23
CA SER A 604 -0.15 8.73 9.86
C SER A 604 0.68 9.58 8.89
N ASN A 605 1.32 8.95 7.92
CA ASN A 605 2.03 9.68 6.86
C ASN A 605 1.04 10.35 5.90
N ALA A 606 1.51 11.34 5.15
CA ALA A 606 0.73 11.94 4.07
C ALA A 606 0.66 10.99 2.87
N VAL A 607 -0.55 10.52 2.53
CA VAL A 607 -0.81 9.58 1.43
C VAL A 607 -2.13 9.93 0.77
N ASP A 608 -2.21 9.81 -0.57
CA ASP A 608 -3.43 10.05 -1.36
C ASP A 608 -4.12 11.41 -1.05
N GLY A 609 -3.31 12.46 -0.90
CA GLY A 609 -3.80 13.82 -0.61
C GLY A 609 -4.30 14.04 0.82
N LYS A 610 -4.19 13.04 1.70
CA LYS A 610 -4.46 13.20 3.14
C LYS A 610 -3.23 13.82 3.81
N ALA A 611 -3.46 14.81 4.66
CA ALA A 611 -2.39 15.41 5.44
C ALA A 611 -1.81 14.42 6.46
N ALA A 612 -0.51 14.53 6.74
CA ALA A 612 0.13 13.74 7.77
C ALA A 612 -0.39 14.14 9.17
N VAL A 613 -0.41 13.17 10.07
CA VAL A 613 -0.54 13.36 11.52
C VAL A 613 0.80 12.95 12.11
N ALA A 614 1.40 13.84 12.90
CA ALA A 614 2.71 13.59 13.50
C ALA A 614 2.70 12.28 14.29
N TRP A 615 3.76 11.50 14.11
CA TRP A 615 3.96 10.28 14.87
C TRP A 615 4.48 10.59 16.27
N ASP A 616 4.00 9.83 17.25
CA ASP A 616 4.54 9.75 18.60
C ASP A 616 4.90 8.30 18.96
N GLY A 617 5.32 8.07 20.22
CA GLY A 617 5.60 6.75 20.77
C GLY A 617 7.07 6.52 21.12
N PRO A 618 7.38 5.37 21.76
CA PRO A 618 8.70 5.08 22.30
C PRO A 618 9.83 5.19 21.28
N ILE A 619 9.58 4.76 20.02
CA ILE A 619 10.60 4.87 18.98
C ILE A 619 10.99 6.32 18.70
N VAL A 620 10.03 7.26 18.72
CA VAL A 620 10.30 8.69 18.50
C VAL A 620 11.15 9.25 19.64
N ASP A 621 10.84 8.88 20.89
CA ASP A 621 11.59 9.29 22.07
C ASP A 621 13.03 8.76 22.04
N ILE A 622 13.20 7.47 21.76
CA ILE A 622 14.53 6.84 21.59
C ILE A 622 15.31 7.56 20.50
N VAL A 623 14.71 7.82 19.33
CA VAL A 623 15.41 8.48 18.22
C VAL A 623 15.78 9.92 18.57
N ASN A 624 14.95 10.65 19.34
CA ASN A 624 15.30 11.98 19.85
C ASN A 624 16.52 11.95 20.78
N GLU A 625 16.71 10.90 21.57
CA GLU A 625 17.86 10.76 22.48
C GLU A 625 19.18 10.38 21.77
N ILE A 626 19.12 9.80 20.57
CA ILE A 626 20.31 9.34 19.83
C ILE A 626 20.73 10.27 18.68
N GLN A 627 20.20 11.50 18.60
CA GLN A 627 20.51 12.44 17.50
C GLN A 627 22.00 12.75 17.36
N ASP A 628 22.75 12.76 18.47
CA ASP A 628 24.18 13.06 18.52
C ASP A 628 25.09 11.83 18.23
N THR A 629 24.50 10.69 17.85
CA THR A 629 25.25 9.47 17.50
C THR A 629 25.68 9.46 16.03
N GLY A 630 26.23 8.35 15.54
CA GLY A 630 26.48 8.08 14.12
C GLY A 630 25.33 7.35 13.40
N VAL A 631 24.18 7.14 14.04
CA VAL A 631 23.03 6.42 13.45
C VAL A 631 22.40 7.25 12.32
N ASP A 632 22.06 6.61 11.19
CA ASP A 632 21.43 7.26 10.04
C ASP A 632 20.00 6.76 9.80
N VAL A 633 19.79 5.45 9.98
CA VAL A 633 18.52 4.78 9.73
C VAL A 633 18.15 3.89 10.91
N VAL A 634 16.88 3.90 11.29
CA VAL A 634 16.27 3.03 12.29
C VAL A 634 15.13 2.26 11.62
N MET A 635 15.30 0.94 11.52
CA MET A 635 14.24 0.03 11.12
C MET A 635 13.52 -0.45 12.38
N ALA A 636 12.27 0.01 12.54
CA ALA A 636 11.42 -0.27 13.68
C ALA A 636 10.56 -1.53 13.48
N GLY A 637 9.91 -1.97 14.55
CA GLY A 637 9.02 -3.14 14.58
C GLY A 637 8.00 -3.07 15.72
N HIS A 638 7.45 -4.22 16.14
CA HIS A 638 6.60 -4.42 17.32
C HIS A 638 5.16 -3.88 17.21
N THR A 639 4.97 -2.69 16.63
CA THR A 639 3.68 -1.96 16.67
C THR A 639 2.81 -2.17 15.44
N HIS A 640 3.33 -2.85 14.42
CA HIS A 640 2.63 -3.23 13.19
C HIS A 640 2.09 -2.00 12.43
N ARG A 641 2.91 -0.94 12.33
CA ARG A 641 2.54 0.33 11.68
C ARG A 641 3.39 0.61 10.45
N ILE A 642 2.86 1.47 9.58
CA ILE A 642 3.65 2.06 8.49
C ILE A 642 4.02 3.50 8.89
N SER A 643 5.14 3.66 9.59
CA SER A 643 5.66 4.95 10.03
C SER A 643 7.00 5.26 9.34
N ASN A 644 6.95 6.00 8.23
CA ASN A 644 8.14 6.49 7.54
C ASN A 644 8.27 7.97 7.88
N MET A 645 9.29 8.35 8.63
CA MET A 645 9.46 9.72 9.12
C MET A 645 10.92 10.06 9.36
N MET A 646 11.24 11.34 9.28
CA MET A 646 12.49 11.88 9.82
C MET A 646 12.25 12.34 11.26
N VAL A 647 13.01 11.80 12.20
CA VAL A 647 13.11 12.31 13.57
C VAL A 647 14.47 12.98 13.69
N GLY A 648 14.46 14.32 13.67
CA GLY A 648 15.67 15.11 13.49
C GLY A 648 16.41 14.72 12.20
N ARG A 649 17.65 14.22 12.31
CA ARG A 649 18.46 13.78 11.16
C ARG A 649 18.34 12.29 10.82
N ILE A 650 17.63 11.51 11.63
CA ILE A 650 17.57 10.05 11.52
C ILE A 650 16.26 9.63 10.85
N LEU A 651 16.37 8.76 9.85
CA LEU A 651 15.22 8.16 9.19
C LEU A 651 14.69 7.00 10.05
N VAL A 652 13.40 7.03 10.37
CA VAL A 652 12.68 5.91 10.97
C VAL A 652 11.74 5.31 9.93
N ALA A 653 11.79 4.00 9.75
CA ALA A 653 10.88 3.26 8.88
C ALA A 653 10.35 2.02 9.60
N GLU A 654 9.06 1.74 9.45
CA GLU A 654 8.37 0.57 10.02
C GLU A 654 7.47 -0.05 8.95
N GLY A 655 7.28 -1.37 9.02
CA GLY A 655 6.30 -2.10 8.22
C GLY A 655 5.13 -2.60 9.08
N LEU A 656 4.03 -2.98 8.42
CA LEU A 656 3.05 -3.88 9.03
C LEU A 656 3.71 -5.23 9.39
N ASN A 657 2.91 -6.18 9.83
CA ASN A 657 3.35 -7.53 10.21
C ASN A 657 3.03 -8.58 9.13
N ALA A 658 3.36 -9.84 9.44
CA ALA A 658 2.94 -11.04 8.69
C ALA A 658 3.42 -11.03 7.22
N GLY A 659 4.47 -10.26 6.94
CA GLY A 659 4.97 -10.03 5.58
C GLY A 659 3.97 -9.31 4.66
N ALA A 660 2.92 -8.68 5.20
CA ALA A 660 1.93 -7.94 4.41
C ALA A 660 2.51 -6.70 3.73
N SER A 661 3.61 -6.17 4.29
CA SER A 661 4.40 -5.08 3.71
C SER A 661 5.87 -5.24 4.04
N TYR A 662 6.72 -4.54 3.30
CA TYR A 662 8.14 -4.36 3.60
C TYR A 662 8.57 -2.94 3.19
N SER A 663 9.67 -2.48 3.77
CA SER A 663 10.25 -1.16 3.51
C SER A 663 11.43 -1.28 2.55
N VAL A 664 11.54 -0.31 1.65
CA VAL A 664 12.68 -0.13 0.74
C VAL A 664 13.30 1.22 1.08
N VAL A 665 14.51 1.17 1.63
CA VAL A 665 15.31 2.31 2.05
C VAL A 665 16.43 2.54 1.05
N GLN A 666 16.68 3.81 0.74
CA GLN A 666 17.77 4.24 -0.11
C GLN A 666 18.66 5.21 0.68
N MET A 667 19.92 4.86 0.90
CA MET A 667 20.92 5.77 1.47
C MET A 667 21.86 6.23 0.37
N VAL A 668 22.00 7.54 0.19
CA VAL A 668 23.01 8.13 -0.69
C VAL A 668 24.25 8.43 0.16
N VAL A 669 25.31 7.67 -0.06
CA VAL A 669 26.56 7.74 0.71
C VAL A 669 27.63 8.45 -0.10
N HIS A 670 28.34 9.40 0.52
CA HIS A 670 29.54 10.03 -0.05
C HIS A 670 30.73 9.75 0.87
N GLY A 671 31.72 9.01 0.37
CA GLY A 671 32.81 8.53 1.20
C GLY A 671 32.33 7.44 2.17
N GLN A 672 32.11 7.78 3.43
CA GLN A 672 31.52 6.91 4.46
C GLN A 672 30.38 7.59 5.23
N ASP A 673 29.90 8.74 4.74
CA ASP A 673 28.86 9.52 5.41
C ASP A 673 27.57 9.48 4.58
N VAL A 674 26.42 9.31 5.25
CA VAL A 674 25.11 9.35 4.60
C VAL A 674 24.71 10.81 4.35
N GLU A 675 24.63 11.22 3.09
CA GLU A 675 24.17 12.56 2.72
C GLU A 675 22.64 12.67 2.75
N TRP A 676 21.94 11.55 2.51
CA TRP A 676 20.49 11.47 2.51
C TRP A 676 20.01 10.03 2.68
N ALA A 677 18.87 9.86 3.34
CA ALA A 677 18.15 8.60 3.42
C ALA A 677 16.65 8.82 3.19
N GLY A 678 16.03 7.93 2.42
CA GLY A 678 14.59 7.89 2.19
C GLY A 678 14.03 6.48 2.32
N ALA A 679 12.77 6.36 2.72
CA ALA A 679 12.06 5.09 2.85
C ALA A 679 10.70 5.13 2.15
N ALA A 680 10.46 4.13 1.31
CA ALA A 680 9.15 3.82 0.76
C ALA A 680 8.67 2.46 1.26
N THR A 681 7.37 2.30 1.41
CA THR A 681 6.73 1.05 1.85
C THR A 681 6.06 0.37 0.67
N ARG A 682 6.30 -0.93 0.52
CA ARG A 682 5.62 -1.80 -0.43
C ARG A 682 4.56 -2.59 0.31
N VAL A 683 3.32 -2.50 -0.14
CA VAL A 683 2.32 -3.53 0.18
C VAL A 683 2.65 -4.74 -0.69
N ALA A 684 2.91 -5.89 -0.07
CA ALA A 684 3.36 -7.11 -0.74
C ALA A 684 2.19 -7.81 -1.45
N LYS A 685 1.64 -7.18 -2.50
CA LYS A 685 0.49 -7.68 -3.26
C LYS A 685 0.87 -8.93 -4.05
N ASN A 686 0.07 -9.98 -3.97
CA ASN A 686 0.37 -11.25 -4.66
C ASN A 686 -0.06 -11.26 -6.14
N LEU A 687 -0.70 -10.18 -6.61
CA LEU A 687 -1.28 -10.09 -7.94
C LEU A 687 -0.21 -10.17 -9.03
N GLY A 688 -0.23 -11.25 -9.83
CA GLY A 688 0.72 -11.45 -10.93
C GLY A 688 2.14 -11.85 -10.49
N VAL A 689 2.36 -12.04 -9.19
CA VAL A 689 3.66 -12.43 -8.64
C VAL A 689 3.79 -13.96 -8.74
N ALA A 690 4.93 -14.45 -9.21
CA ALA A 690 5.22 -15.87 -9.18
C ALA A 690 5.70 -16.29 -7.78
N ARG A 691 5.49 -17.55 -7.42
CA ARG A 691 6.05 -18.10 -6.16
C ARG A 691 7.44 -18.64 -6.44
N ARG A 692 8.44 -18.25 -5.66
CA ARG A 692 9.78 -18.83 -5.77
C ARG A 692 9.76 -20.29 -5.30
N ALA A 693 10.21 -21.19 -6.17
CA ALA A 693 9.95 -22.62 -6.02
C ALA A 693 10.68 -23.27 -4.83
N ASP A 694 11.89 -22.80 -4.50
CA ASP A 694 12.68 -23.23 -3.34
C ASP A 694 11.96 -22.89 -2.02
N VAL A 695 11.42 -21.67 -1.93
CA VAL A 695 10.67 -21.22 -0.75
C VAL A 695 9.32 -21.93 -0.66
N GLN A 696 8.61 -22.07 -1.79
CA GLN A 696 7.36 -22.81 -1.82
C GLN A 696 7.52 -24.26 -1.34
N ALA A 697 8.64 -24.91 -1.64
CA ALA A 697 8.90 -26.27 -1.16
C ALA A 697 8.99 -26.35 0.38
N ILE A 698 9.54 -25.33 1.04
CA ILE A 698 9.57 -25.23 2.52
C ILE A 698 8.15 -25.09 3.07
N VAL A 699 7.34 -24.22 2.45
CA VAL A 699 5.93 -24.02 2.83
C VAL A 699 5.13 -25.31 2.65
N ASP A 700 5.29 -25.98 1.52
CA ASP A 700 4.59 -27.24 1.20
C ASP A 700 4.95 -28.36 2.18
N ASP A 701 6.22 -28.46 2.57
CA ASP A 701 6.68 -29.45 3.56
C ASP A 701 6.10 -29.15 4.96
N ALA A 702 6.18 -27.89 5.42
CA ALA A 702 5.59 -27.45 6.67
C ALA A 702 4.08 -27.72 6.73
N ASN A 703 3.40 -27.46 5.62
CA ASN A 703 1.99 -27.74 5.42
C ASN A 703 1.68 -29.24 5.50
N ALA A 704 2.50 -30.09 4.87
CA ALA A 704 2.33 -31.54 4.88
C ALA A 704 2.52 -32.12 6.29
N GLN A 705 3.51 -31.65 7.03
CA GLN A 705 3.80 -32.12 8.39
C GLN A 705 2.68 -31.78 9.38
N THR A 706 2.00 -30.64 9.18
CA THR A 706 0.97 -30.13 10.10
C THR A 706 -0.46 -30.45 9.66
N ALA A 707 -0.65 -31.04 8.47
CA ALA A 707 -1.95 -31.23 7.83
C ALA A 707 -3.01 -31.92 8.70
N ILE A 708 -2.63 -32.88 9.55
CA ILE A 708 -3.57 -33.64 10.39
C ILE A 708 -4.32 -32.72 11.35
N LEU A 709 -3.60 -31.91 12.12
CA LEU A 709 -4.20 -30.98 13.06
C LEU A 709 -4.75 -29.77 12.31
N ARG A 710 -3.94 -29.18 11.42
CA ARG A 710 -4.31 -27.93 10.75
C ARG A 710 -5.63 -28.03 10.01
N ASN A 711 -5.89 -29.13 9.30
CA ASN A 711 -7.10 -29.29 8.48
C ASN A 711 -8.28 -29.93 9.26
N GLN A 712 -8.14 -30.17 10.56
CA GLN A 712 -9.21 -30.78 11.36
C GLN A 712 -10.35 -29.77 11.55
N VAL A 713 -11.49 -29.98 10.89
CA VAL A 713 -12.70 -29.18 11.14
C VAL A 713 -13.23 -29.44 12.55
N ILE A 714 -13.43 -28.37 13.31
CA ILE A 714 -13.91 -28.40 14.70
C ILE A 714 -15.33 -27.85 14.85
N GLY A 715 -15.85 -27.15 13.84
CA GLY A 715 -17.19 -26.58 13.82
C GLY A 715 -17.38 -25.62 12.65
N THR A 716 -18.41 -24.80 12.71
CA THR A 716 -18.76 -23.80 11.69
C THR A 716 -19.10 -22.46 12.32
N GLN A 717 -19.02 -21.38 11.54
CA GLN A 717 -19.44 -20.02 11.91
C GLN A 717 -20.58 -19.50 11.03
N GLN A 718 -21.35 -18.54 11.55
CA GLN A 718 -22.44 -17.90 10.81
C GLN A 718 -21.97 -16.74 9.91
N PHE A 719 -20.88 -16.09 10.30
CA PHE A 719 -20.26 -14.93 9.65
C PHE A 719 -18.81 -14.80 10.13
N ASP A 720 -18.02 -13.91 9.52
CA ASP A 720 -16.64 -13.65 9.94
C ASP A 720 -16.56 -13.21 11.42
N ILE A 721 -15.73 -13.87 12.21
CA ILE A 721 -15.49 -13.53 13.62
C ILE A 721 -14.20 -12.73 13.70
N LYS A 722 -14.34 -11.41 13.88
CA LYS A 722 -13.22 -10.45 13.85
C LYS A 722 -12.77 -10.04 15.25
N ARG A 723 -11.48 -9.73 15.34
CA ARG A 723 -10.89 -8.96 16.45
C ARG A 723 -11.12 -7.46 16.25
N ALA A 724 -10.84 -6.67 17.28
CA ALA A 724 -10.72 -5.22 17.14
C ALA A 724 -9.32 -4.90 16.55
N PRO A 725 -9.22 -4.30 15.35
CA PRO A 725 -7.92 -4.09 14.70
C PRO A 725 -6.93 -3.28 15.54
N THR A 726 -7.41 -2.27 16.27
CA THR A 726 -6.58 -1.44 17.15
C THR A 726 -6.27 -2.10 18.49
N ARG A 727 -6.92 -3.23 18.81
CA ARG A 727 -6.92 -3.85 20.15
C ARG A 727 -7.38 -2.88 21.26
N LEU A 728 -8.26 -1.93 20.95
CA LEU A 728 -8.79 -0.94 21.92
C LEU A 728 -10.30 -1.06 22.15
N PHE A 729 -10.94 -2.10 21.61
CA PHE A 729 -12.40 -2.24 21.63
C PHE A 729 -12.82 -3.68 21.92
N GLU A 730 -14.04 -3.84 22.42
CA GLU A 730 -14.74 -5.13 22.47
C GLU A 730 -14.83 -5.72 21.05
N SER A 731 -14.65 -7.03 20.95
CA SER A 731 -14.67 -7.72 19.65
C SER A 731 -15.48 -9.02 19.72
N ALA A 732 -16.03 -9.43 18.57
CA ALA A 732 -16.75 -10.70 18.45
C ALA A 732 -15.83 -11.89 18.80
N MET A 733 -14.56 -11.85 18.37
CA MET A 733 -13.56 -12.85 18.73
C MET A 733 -13.32 -12.91 20.24
N GLY A 734 -13.12 -11.76 20.87
CA GLY A 734 -12.88 -11.68 22.31
C GLY A 734 -14.08 -12.16 23.13
N ASN A 735 -15.29 -11.83 22.71
CA ASN A 735 -16.51 -12.33 23.36
C ASN A 735 -16.60 -13.85 23.27
N MET A 736 -16.31 -14.44 22.11
CA MET A 736 -16.32 -15.89 21.93
C MET A 736 -15.32 -16.60 22.85
N VAL A 737 -14.07 -16.14 22.89
CA VAL A 737 -13.02 -16.76 23.72
C VAL A 737 -13.33 -16.58 25.21
N ALA A 738 -13.79 -15.38 25.62
CA ALA A 738 -14.18 -15.15 27.01
C ALA A 738 -15.40 -16.01 27.42
N ASP A 739 -16.37 -16.20 26.52
CA ASP A 739 -17.51 -17.09 26.76
C ASP A 739 -17.07 -18.55 26.87
N ALA A 740 -16.17 -19.01 26.00
CA ALA A 740 -15.57 -20.34 26.08
C ALA A 740 -14.90 -20.59 27.44
N MET A 741 -14.09 -19.64 27.90
CA MET A 741 -13.45 -19.70 29.21
C MET A 741 -14.48 -19.77 30.34
N ARG A 742 -15.44 -18.83 30.38
CA ARG A 742 -16.43 -18.74 31.47
C ARG A 742 -17.30 -19.99 31.55
N LEU A 743 -17.81 -20.47 30.42
CA LEU A 743 -18.77 -21.57 30.36
C LEU A 743 -18.14 -22.95 30.61
N LYS A 744 -16.82 -23.09 30.45
CA LYS A 744 -16.08 -24.31 30.78
C LYS A 744 -16.13 -24.64 32.27
N TYR A 745 -16.17 -23.64 33.15
CA TYR A 745 -16.00 -23.81 34.59
C TYR A 745 -17.25 -23.44 35.40
N PRO A 746 -18.01 -24.42 35.90
CA PRO A 746 -19.12 -24.16 36.80
C PRO A 746 -18.69 -23.42 38.07
N GLY A 747 -19.47 -22.43 38.50
CA GLY A 747 -19.20 -21.65 39.71
C GLY A 747 -18.21 -20.50 39.54
N VAL A 748 -17.81 -20.20 38.30
CA VAL A 748 -17.10 -18.98 37.94
C VAL A 748 -18.12 -17.91 37.52
N ASP A 749 -17.96 -16.69 38.03
CA ASP A 749 -18.86 -15.56 37.72
C ASP A 749 -18.58 -15.01 36.31
N ALA A 750 -17.30 -14.91 35.94
CA ALA A 750 -16.82 -14.14 34.80
C ALA A 750 -15.59 -14.73 34.11
N ALA A 751 -15.26 -14.24 32.91
CA ALA A 751 -13.95 -14.45 32.29
C ALA A 751 -13.31 -13.12 31.90
N TYR A 752 -11.98 -13.11 31.86
CA TYR A 752 -11.16 -11.94 31.53
C TYR A 752 -9.91 -12.39 30.76
N THR A 753 -9.73 -11.92 29.53
CA THR A 753 -8.53 -12.16 28.72
C THR A 753 -8.10 -10.90 28.00
N ASN A 754 -6.81 -10.76 27.68
CA ASN A 754 -6.24 -9.62 26.98
C ASN A 754 -6.42 -9.74 25.45
N SER A 755 -6.64 -8.62 24.76
CA SER A 755 -6.77 -8.56 23.30
C SER A 755 -5.51 -8.99 22.56
N GLY A 756 -4.32 -8.82 23.17
CA GLY A 756 -3.04 -9.21 22.60
C GLY A 756 -2.87 -10.72 22.42
N GLY A 757 -3.58 -11.51 23.22
CA GLY A 757 -3.63 -12.97 23.10
C GLY A 757 -4.40 -13.47 21.87
N LEU A 758 -5.17 -12.60 21.21
CA LEU A 758 -5.99 -12.95 20.03
C LEU A 758 -5.25 -12.52 18.76
N ARG A 759 -4.72 -13.47 17.99
CA ARG A 759 -3.74 -13.18 16.93
C ARG A 759 -4.28 -13.20 15.51
N GLN A 760 -5.42 -13.85 15.27
CA GLN A 760 -6.02 -13.94 13.94
C GLN A 760 -7.55 -13.77 13.97
N ASP A 761 -8.11 -13.30 12.84
CA ASP A 761 -9.56 -13.29 12.59
C ASP A 761 -9.98 -14.62 11.97
N LEU A 762 -11.23 -15.06 12.20
CA LEU A 762 -11.81 -16.19 11.47
C LEU A 762 -12.66 -15.64 10.33
N ASN A 763 -12.31 -16.04 9.10
CA ASN A 763 -12.97 -15.57 7.89
C ASN A 763 -13.75 -16.72 7.26
N CYS A 764 -14.97 -16.45 6.81
CA CYS A 764 -15.72 -17.43 6.03
C CYS A 764 -15.10 -17.69 4.66
N LEU A 765 -14.51 -16.65 4.05
CA LEU A 765 -13.91 -16.69 2.72
C LEU A 765 -12.69 -15.75 2.60
N PRO A 766 -11.65 -16.16 1.86
CA PRO A 766 -11.41 -17.55 1.45
C PRO A 766 -11.11 -18.44 2.67
N PRO A 767 -11.34 -19.77 2.59
CA PRO A 767 -10.83 -20.71 3.58
C PRO A 767 -9.30 -20.60 3.66
N SER A 768 -8.74 -20.81 4.85
CA SER A 768 -7.31 -20.73 5.11
C SER A 768 -6.57 -22.05 4.86
N ALA A 769 -7.28 -23.18 4.86
CA ALA A 769 -6.74 -24.48 4.53
C ALA A 769 -7.69 -25.31 3.63
N GLY A 770 -7.84 -26.61 3.92
CA GLY A 770 -8.60 -27.56 3.09
C GLY A 770 -10.10 -27.61 3.36
N GLU A 771 -10.61 -26.70 4.19
CA GLU A 771 -12.00 -26.65 4.67
C GLU A 771 -12.97 -25.98 3.69
N GLY A 772 -14.25 -26.23 3.91
CA GLY A 772 -15.35 -25.56 3.22
C GLY A 772 -15.62 -24.15 3.75
N PRO A 773 -16.39 -23.33 3.01
CA PRO A 773 -16.75 -21.98 3.45
C PRO A 773 -17.40 -21.96 4.84
N CYS A 774 -16.95 -21.04 5.70
CA CYS A 774 -17.40 -20.90 7.09
C CYS A 774 -17.22 -22.14 7.99
N GLU A 775 -16.47 -23.17 7.57
CA GLU A 775 -15.93 -24.15 8.51
C GLU A 775 -14.80 -23.50 9.32
N ILE A 776 -14.65 -23.92 10.58
CA ILE A 776 -13.54 -23.52 11.44
C ILE A 776 -12.67 -24.76 11.63
N THR A 777 -11.38 -24.63 11.38
CA THR A 777 -10.40 -25.68 11.65
C THR A 777 -9.67 -25.48 12.98
N TRP A 778 -9.08 -26.55 13.48
CA TRP A 778 -8.15 -26.50 14.62
C TRP A 778 -6.96 -25.59 14.29
N GLY A 779 -6.45 -25.62 13.06
CA GLY A 779 -5.35 -24.78 12.62
C GLY A 779 -5.67 -23.29 12.70
N GLU A 780 -6.88 -22.90 12.29
CA GLU A 780 -7.34 -21.52 12.41
C GLU A 780 -7.47 -21.08 13.86
N MET A 781 -8.06 -21.92 14.72
CA MET A 781 -8.14 -21.62 16.15
C MET A 781 -6.77 -21.55 16.82
N PHE A 782 -5.81 -22.38 16.39
CA PHE A 782 -4.42 -22.26 16.83
C PHE A 782 -3.85 -20.90 16.45
N SER A 783 -4.07 -20.43 15.22
CA SER A 783 -3.63 -19.09 14.83
C SER A 783 -4.35 -17.96 15.58
N VAL A 784 -5.55 -18.20 16.13
CA VAL A 784 -6.19 -17.24 17.06
C VAL A 784 -5.46 -17.23 18.41
N LEU A 785 -5.08 -18.40 18.94
CA LEU A 785 -4.50 -18.60 20.28
C LEU A 785 -3.16 -19.39 20.22
N PRO A 786 -2.08 -18.83 19.63
CA PRO A 786 -0.89 -19.60 19.27
C PRO A 786 0.08 -19.84 20.43
N PHE A 787 -0.13 -19.22 21.59
CA PHE A 787 0.85 -19.17 22.68
C PHE A 787 0.82 -20.38 23.63
N GLY A 788 -0.16 -21.27 23.48
CA GLY A 788 -0.32 -22.43 24.38
C GLY A 788 -0.66 -22.05 25.83
N ASN A 789 -1.24 -20.87 26.04
CA ASN A 789 -1.65 -20.38 27.35
C ASN A 789 -2.59 -21.36 28.07
N ARG A 790 -2.47 -21.45 29.39
CA ARG A 790 -3.32 -22.26 30.25
C ARG A 790 -4.32 -21.42 31.03
N THR A 791 -5.47 -21.99 31.36
CA THR A 791 -6.47 -21.29 32.17
C THR A 791 -6.08 -21.26 33.64
N VAL A 792 -6.38 -20.13 34.30
CA VAL A 792 -6.25 -19.93 35.75
C VAL A 792 -7.55 -19.35 36.28
N ILE A 793 -8.02 -19.85 37.42
CA ILE A 793 -9.24 -19.37 38.09
C ILE A 793 -8.86 -18.75 39.41
N GLU A 794 -9.28 -17.52 39.64
CA GLU A 794 -8.97 -16.80 40.87
C GLU A 794 -10.14 -15.94 41.33
N THR A 795 -9.94 -15.22 42.44
CA THR A 795 -10.95 -14.34 43.02
C THR A 795 -10.31 -13.00 43.36
N LEU A 796 -10.83 -11.95 42.75
CA LEU A 796 -10.48 -10.55 43.05
C LEU A 796 -11.62 -9.87 43.78
N THR A 797 -11.27 -8.91 44.63
CA THR A 797 -12.21 -7.90 45.15
C THR A 797 -12.58 -6.91 44.04
N GLY A 798 -13.72 -6.23 44.17
CA GLY A 798 -14.15 -5.21 43.22
C GLY A 798 -13.13 -4.09 43.06
N ALA A 799 -12.41 -3.72 44.12
CA ALA A 799 -11.32 -2.75 44.06
C ALA A 799 -10.15 -3.25 43.19
N GLN A 800 -9.76 -4.52 43.33
CA GLN A 800 -8.69 -5.12 42.50
C GLN A 800 -9.14 -5.28 41.04
N LEU A 801 -10.40 -5.69 40.81
CA LEU A 801 -10.96 -5.78 39.46
C LEU A 801 -11.02 -4.41 38.78
N GLN A 802 -11.35 -3.34 39.54
CA GLN A 802 -11.28 -1.98 39.03
C GLN A 802 -9.87 -1.62 38.60
N GLN A 803 -8.85 -1.96 39.39
CA GLN A 803 -7.45 -1.73 39.02
C GLN A 803 -7.05 -2.49 37.75
N ALA A 804 -7.53 -3.72 37.57
CA ALA A 804 -7.31 -4.47 36.34
C ALA A 804 -7.93 -3.77 35.11
N PHE A 805 -9.16 -3.27 35.23
CA PHE A 805 -9.78 -2.48 34.17
C PHE A 805 -9.04 -1.16 33.90
N LEU A 806 -8.55 -0.48 34.93
CA LEU A 806 -7.73 0.71 34.75
C LEU A 806 -6.44 0.42 33.98
N ASN A 807 -5.77 -0.71 34.24
CA ASN A 807 -4.64 -1.16 33.42
C ASN A 807 -5.07 -1.43 31.97
N GLY A 808 -6.14 -2.20 31.78
CA GLY A 808 -6.64 -2.56 30.45
C GLY A 808 -7.10 -1.38 29.61
N PHE A 809 -7.58 -0.29 30.22
CA PHE A 809 -8.05 0.91 29.52
C PHE A 809 -6.98 2.00 29.40
N ALA A 810 -5.81 1.84 30.03
CA ALA A 810 -4.71 2.80 29.89
C ALA A 810 -4.32 3.03 28.41
N PRO A 811 -4.21 1.99 27.54
CA PRO A 811 -3.95 2.18 26.12
C PRO A 811 -4.98 3.01 25.36
N PHE A 812 -6.22 3.04 25.83
CA PHE A 812 -7.26 3.85 25.20
C PHE A 812 -7.07 5.33 25.54
N CYS A 813 -6.65 5.65 26.77
CA CYS A 813 -6.56 7.01 27.26
C CYS A 813 -5.19 7.65 27.07
N ASP A 814 -4.11 6.85 27.09
CA ASP A 814 -2.74 7.31 27.08
C ASP A 814 -2.00 6.86 25.80
N PRO A 815 -1.64 7.82 24.92
CA PRO A 815 -0.83 7.59 23.72
C PRO A 815 0.47 6.84 23.97
N ALA A 816 1.10 6.97 25.15
CA ALA A 816 2.34 6.28 25.46
C ALA A 816 2.21 4.74 25.46
N PHE A 817 0.98 4.23 25.60
CA PHE A 817 0.69 2.80 25.50
C PHE A 817 0.06 2.42 24.15
N THR A 818 -0.37 3.39 23.33
CA THR A 818 -0.88 3.11 21.99
C THR A 818 0.26 2.64 21.09
N GLY A 819 0.04 1.66 20.22
CA GLY A 819 1.09 1.19 19.30
C GLY A 819 1.10 -0.32 19.11
N GLY A 820 1.34 -1.11 20.17
CA GLY A 820 1.50 -2.57 20.05
C GLY A 820 0.91 -3.37 21.22
N THR A 821 0.31 -2.69 22.20
CA THR A 821 -0.07 -3.30 23.47
C THR A 821 -1.25 -4.28 23.34
N GLY A 822 -1.16 -5.40 24.07
CA GLY A 822 -2.21 -6.41 24.15
C GLY A 822 -3.27 -6.14 25.23
N ARG A 823 -3.04 -5.12 26.06
CA ARG A 823 -3.64 -4.97 27.39
C ARG A 823 -5.15 -4.86 27.42
N PHE A 824 -5.80 -4.34 26.38
CA PHE A 824 -7.24 -4.11 26.42
C PHE A 824 -8.02 -5.40 26.72
N PRO A 825 -9.01 -5.37 27.62
CA PRO A 825 -9.66 -6.59 28.06
C PRO A 825 -10.78 -7.04 27.12
N GLN A 826 -10.98 -8.35 27.05
CA GLN A 826 -12.15 -9.02 26.51
C GLN A 826 -12.77 -9.83 27.65
N ILE A 827 -14.08 -9.69 27.85
CA ILE A 827 -14.75 -10.15 29.08
C ILE A 827 -16.01 -10.97 28.79
N SER A 828 -16.38 -11.81 29.74
CA SER A 828 -17.67 -12.52 29.77
C SER A 828 -18.24 -12.50 31.19
N GLY A 829 -19.57 -12.43 31.32
CA GLY A 829 -20.26 -12.35 32.62
C GLY A 829 -20.06 -11.04 33.37
N LEU A 830 -19.48 -10.02 32.71
CA LEU A 830 -19.25 -8.68 33.22
C LEU A 830 -19.79 -7.63 32.25
N ALA A 831 -20.13 -6.47 32.79
CA ALA A 831 -20.32 -5.23 32.04
C ALA A 831 -19.52 -4.11 32.70
N VAL A 832 -18.90 -3.23 31.91
CA VAL A 832 -18.08 -2.13 32.41
C VAL A 832 -18.24 -0.89 31.53
N THR A 833 -18.32 0.28 32.18
CA THR A 833 -18.25 1.57 31.50
C THR A 833 -17.05 2.36 32.00
N PHE A 834 -16.39 3.10 31.11
CA PHE A 834 -15.25 3.94 31.47
C PHE A 834 -15.21 5.24 30.66
N THR A 835 -14.43 6.20 31.14
CA THR A 835 -14.08 7.44 30.45
C THR A 835 -12.58 7.71 30.59
N CYS A 836 -12.06 8.70 29.85
CA CYS A 836 -10.70 9.20 30.04
C CYS A 836 -10.72 10.58 30.71
N ASN A 837 -9.88 10.77 31.71
CA ASN A 837 -9.57 12.06 32.31
C ASN A 837 -8.10 12.41 31.99
N GLY A 838 -7.89 13.13 30.89
CA GLY A 838 -6.56 13.23 30.28
C GLY A 838 -6.08 11.85 29.85
N THR A 839 -4.85 11.50 30.20
CA THR A 839 -4.25 10.18 29.93
C THR A 839 -4.70 9.09 30.91
N THR A 840 -5.49 9.42 31.94
CA THR A 840 -5.87 8.47 32.98
C THR A 840 -7.26 7.90 32.73
N PRO A 841 -7.43 6.56 32.62
CA PRO A 841 -8.75 5.95 32.56
C PRO A 841 -9.50 6.08 33.88
N VAL A 842 -10.83 6.15 33.80
CA VAL A 842 -11.74 6.17 34.96
C VAL A 842 -12.87 5.20 34.71
N VAL A 843 -12.98 4.16 35.53
CA VAL A 843 -14.13 3.25 35.51
C VAL A 843 -15.34 3.95 36.14
N THR A 844 -16.42 4.09 35.37
CA THR A 844 -17.65 4.79 35.75
C THR A 844 -18.76 3.83 36.19
N GLY A 845 -18.62 2.53 35.92
CA GLY A 845 -19.51 1.49 36.42
C GLY A 845 -19.02 0.08 36.10
N MET A 846 -19.35 -0.88 36.96
CA MET A 846 -19.01 -2.30 36.81
C MET A 846 -20.14 -3.18 37.35
N TRP A 847 -20.52 -4.22 36.60
CA TRP A 847 -21.60 -5.14 36.97
C TRP A 847 -21.23 -6.59 36.63
N LYS A 848 -21.75 -7.53 37.42
CA LYS A 848 -21.88 -8.94 36.98
C LYS A 848 -23.12 -9.07 36.11
N THR A 849 -23.01 -9.82 35.02
CA THR A 849 -24.08 -10.10 34.06
C THR A 849 -24.23 -11.61 33.87
N PRO A 850 -24.74 -12.35 34.88
CA PRO A 850 -24.76 -13.81 34.87
C PRO A 850 -25.55 -14.41 33.69
N ASP A 851 -26.61 -13.71 33.26
CA ASP A 851 -27.49 -14.08 32.14
C ASP A 851 -27.16 -13.31 30.84
N GLY A 852 -25.99 -12.67 30.76
CA GLY A 852 -25.57 -11.83 29.62
C GLY A 852 -26.10 -10.39 29.66
N MET A 853 -25.80 -9.60 28.61
CA MET A 853 -26.05 -8.15 28.59
C MET A 853 -27.52 -7.75 28.62
N GLY A 854 -28.43 -8.62 28.15
CA GLY A 854 -29.89 -8.41 28.22
C GLY A 854 -30.52 -8.80 29.56
N GLY A 855 -29.76 -9.41 30.48
CA GLY A 855 -30.21 -9.88 31.78
C GLY A 855 -30.07 -8.86 32.90
N ALA A 856 -30.03 -9.36 34.15
CA ALA A 856 -29.81 -8.51 35.32
C ALA A 856 -28.36 -8.02 35.40
N HIS A 857 -28.18 -6.72 35.63
CA HIS A 857 -26.89 -6.10 35.92
C HIS A 857 -26.74 -5.94 37.43
N ILE A 858 -25.86 -6.73 38.03
CA ILE A 858 -25.63 -6.72 39.48
C ILE A 858 -24.41 -5.84 39.77
N PRO A 859 -24.56 -4.66 40.41
CA PRO A 859 -23.43 -3.76 40.65
C PRO A 859 -22.32 -4.41 41.49
N ILE A 860 -21.08 -4.11 41.15
CA ILE A 860 -19.90 -4.57 41.89
C ILE A 860 -19.35 -3.41 42.72
N GLY A 861 -19.49 -3.49 44.04
CA GLY A 861 -18.86 -2.59 44.99
C GLY A 861 -17.40 -2.98 45.32
N PRO A 862 -16.61 -2.10 45.97
CA PRO A 862 -15.19 -2.33 46.19
C PRO A 862 -14.84 -3.59 46.99
N ALA A 863 -15.71 -3.99 47.93
CA ALA A 863 -15.52 -5.17 48.78
C ALA A 863 -16.18 -6.44 48.23
N ASP A 864 -16.97 -6.34 47.15
CA ASP A 864 -17.60 -7.51 46.54
C ASP A 864 -16.53 -8.37 45.86
N THR A 865 -16.73 -9.69 45.84
CA THR A 865 -15.78 -10.61 45.23
C THR A 865 -16.29 -11.09 43.87
N VAL A 866 -15.39 -11.18 42.91
CA VAL A 866 -15.65 -11.73 41.57
C VAL A 866 -14.71 -12.92 41.37
N ARG A 867 -15.30 -14.11 41.24
CA ARG A 867 -14.54 -15.31 40.87
C ARG A 867 -14.51 -15.40 39.36
N PHE A 868 -13.34 -15.33 38.74
CA PHE A 868 -13.22 -15.32 37.29
C PHE A 868 -12.12 -16.25 36.80
N VAL A 869 -12.20 -16.59 35.52
CA VAL A 869 -11.17 -17.32 34.79
C VAL A 869 -10.39 -16.36 33.90
N THR A 870 -9.08 -16.53 33.86
CA THR A 870 -8.13 -15.82 33.01
C THR A 870 -7.11 -16.80 32.42
N ASN A 871 -6.08 -16.28 31.77
CA ASN A 871 -4.96 -17.07 31.26
C ASN A 871 -3.71 -16.88 32.13
N ASP A 872 -2.81 -17.86 32.09
CA ASP A 872 -1.57 -17.92 32.87
C ASP A 872 -0.61 -16.76 32.62
N PHE A 873 -0.57 -16.23 31.39
CA PHE A 873 0.19 -15.02 31.05
C PHE A 873 -0.28 -13.82 31.87
N MET A 874 -1.58 -13.53 31.87
CA MET A 874 -2.15 -12.42 32.64
C MET A 874 -2.05 -12.66 34.15
N PHE A 875 -2.28 -13.91 34.60
CA PHE A 875 -2.12 -14.28 36.01
C PHE A 875 -0.69 -14.04 36.51
N GLY A 876 0.31 -14.33 35.67
CA GLY A 876 1.72 -14.05 35.91
C GLY A 876 2.11 -12.57 35.91
N GLY A 877 1.17 -11.67 35.58
CA GLY A 877 1.38 -10.23 35.52
C GLY A 877 1.69 -9.69 34.12
N GLY A 878 1.64 -10.54 33.09
CA GLY A 878 1.82 -10.15 31.69
C GLY A 878 0.86 -9.02 31.29
N ASP A 879 1.25 -8.21 30.31
CA ASP A 879 0.48 -7.02 29.90
C ASP A 879 0.24 -6.04 31.09
N GLY A 880 1.14 -6.00 32.06
CA GLY A 880 1.03 -5.12 33.23
C GLY A 880 -0.08 -5.51 34.22
N TYR A 881 -0.68 -6.71 34.09
CA TYR A 881 -1.72 -7.21 35.00
C TYR A 881 -1.15 -7.73 36.34
N ALA A 882 -0.15 -7.07 36.91
CA ALA A 882 0.47 -7.44 38.19
C ALA A 882 -0.54 -7.61 39.33
N ILE A 883 -1.70 -6.96 39.24
CA ILE A 883 -2.79 -7.09 40.21
C ILE A 883 -3.39 -8.51 40.27
N PHE A 884 -3.34 -9.28 39.19
CA PHE A 884 -3.83 -10.67 39.16
C PHE A 884 -2.98 -11.59 40.05
N SER A 885 -1.67 -11.34 40.17
CA SER A 885 -0.83 -12.09 41.11
C SER A 885 -1.25 -11.97 42.59
N GLN A 886 -2.09 -10.97 42.92
CA GLN A 886 -2.62 -10.74 44.28
C GLN A 886 -4.02 -11.37 44.49
N GLY A 887 -4.54 -12.10 43.50
CA GLY A 887 -5.81 -12.80 43.63
C GLY A 887 -5.77 -13.91 44.68
N THR A 888 -6.96 -14.26 45.16
CA THR A 888 -7.15 -15.29 46.19
C THR A 888 -7.91 -16.48 45.64
N ASN A 889 -7.97 -17.59 46.38
CA ASN A 889 -8.68 -18.81 45.97
C ASN A 889 -8.28 -19.31 44.57
N VAL A 890 -6.98 -19.22 44.27
CA VAL A 890 -6.38 -19.58 42.99
C VAL A 890 -6.47 -21.08 42.77
N ILE A 891 -6.99 -21.47 41.61
CA ILE A 891 -6.96 -22.83 41.07
C ILE A 891 -6.32 -22.71 39.69
N GLN A 892 -5.36 -23.57 39.39
CA GLN A 892 -4.79 -23.70 38.05
C GLN A 892 -5.24 -25.04 37.48
N PRO A 893 -6.41 -25.11 36.80
CA PRO A 893 -6.84 -26.33 36.13
C PRO A 893 -5.78 -26.84 35.15
N GLY A 894 -5.01 -25.93 34.54
CA GLY A 894 -3.97 -26.27 33.57
C GLY A 894 -4.55 -26.71 32.21
N ASP A 895 -5.85 -26.51 32.00
CA ASP A 895 -6.48 -26.76 30.71
C ASP A 895 -5.89 -25.79 29.67
N ASP A 896 -5.64 -26.31 28.48
CA ASP A 896 -5.16 -25.52 27.35
C ASP A 896 -6.27 -24.56 26.89
N LEU A 897 -5.99 -23.25 26.87
CA LEU A 897 -6.96 -22.24 26.45
C LEU A 897 -7.42 -22.47 25.01
N LEU A 898 -6.52 -22.92 24.13
CA LEU A 898 -6.87 -23.29 22.76
C LEU A 898 -7.90 -24.43 22.76
N GLN A 899 -7.66 -25.49 23.56
CA GLN A 899 -8.59 -26.61 23.65
C GLN A 899 -9.94 -26.19 24.25
N VAL A 900 -9.95 -25.28 25.24
CA VAL A 900 -11.19 -24.72 25.81
C VAL A 900 -12.00 -24.00 24.73
N ALA A 901 -11.35 -23.20 23.88
CA ALA A 901 -12.01 -22.52 22.77
C ALA A 901 -12.52 -23.50 21.69
N ILE A 902 -11.72 -24.53 21.35
CA ILE A 902 -12.12 -25.58 20.40
C ILE A 902 -13.36 -26.34 20.90
N ASP A 903 -13.36 -26.77 22.17
CA ASP A 903 -14.50 -27.47 22.78
C ASP A 903 -15.77 -26.61 22.71
N TYR A 904 -15.62 -25.29 22.93
CA TYR A 904 -16.74 -24.35 22.85
C TYR A 904 -17.30 -24.24 21.43
N VAL A 905 -16.44 -24.09 20.41
CA VAL A 905 -16.85 -24.06 19.00
C VAL A 905 -17.59 -25.35 18.62
N ALA A 906 -17.05 -26.50 19.00
CA ALA A 906 -17.68 -27.79 18.73
C ALA A 906 -19.06 -27.93 19.38
N ALA A 907 -19.22 -27.43 20.61
CA ALA A 907 -20.49 -27.50 21.35
C ALA A 907 -21.55 -26.51 20.87
N HIS A 908 -21.15 -25.40 20.23
CA HIS A 908 -22.04 -24.29 19.84
C HIS A 908 -22.10 -24.05 18.33
N SER A 909 -21.67 -25.02 17.52
CA SER A 909 -21.67 -24.93 16.05
C SER A 909 -23.11 -24.84 15.49
N PRO A 910 -23.43 -23.89 14.59
CA PRO A 910 -22.57 -22.80 14.13
C PRO A 910 -22.46 -21.67 15.16
N VAL A 911 -21.23 -21.25 15.47
CA VAL A 911 -20.98 -20.10 16.36
C VAL A 911 -21.30 -18.77 15.67
N GLY A 912 -21.79 -17.79 16.43
CA GLY A 912 -22.15 -16.46 15.94
C GLY A 912 -22.02 -15.39 17.02
N PRO A 913 -20.83 -15.19 17.60
CA PRO A 913 -20.60 -14.18 18.63
C PRO A 913 -20.82 -12.77 18.07
N LEU A 914 -21.39 -11.87 18.87
CA LEU A 914 -21.62 -10.46 18.52
C LEU A 914 -20.85 -9.56 19.50
N VAL A 915 -20.65 -8.30 19.10
CA VAL A 915 -20.30 -7.22 20.04
C VAL A 915 -21.60 -6.79 20.73
N GLU A 916 -21.64 -6.87 22.06
CA GLU A 916 -22.86 -6.76 22.86
C GLU A 916 -22.88 -5.53 23.79
N GLY A 917 -21.80 -4.74 23.79
CA GLY A 917 -21.64 -3.61 24.70
C GLY A 917 -21.26 -4.04 26.11
N ARG A 918 -20.52 -5.15 26.24
CA ARG A 918 -19.89 -5.58 27.50
C ARG A 918 -18.93 -4.51 28.01
N ILE A 919 -18.26 -3.80 27.11
CA ILE A 919 -17.35 -2.69 27.43
C ILE A 919 -17.80 -1.44 26.68
N VAL A 920 -18.12 -0.36 27.41
CA VAL A 920 -18.52 0.92 26.82
C VAL A 920 -17.57 2.04 27.26
N GLY A 921 -16.85 2.60 26.29
CA GLY A 921 -15.93 3.73 26.45
C GLY A 921 -16.45 5.03 25.83
N PRO A 922 -15.67 6.12 25.93
CA PRO A 922 -16.01 7.44 25.40
C PRO A 922 -16.03 7.53 23.87
#